data_AF-A0A4T3EYN2-F1
#
_entry.id   AF-A0A4T3EYN2-F1
#
_cell.length_a   1.000
_cell.length_b   1.000
_cell.length_c   1.000
_cell.angle_alpha   90.00
_cell.angle_beta   90.00
_cell.angle_gamma   90.00
#
_symmetry.space_group_name_H-M   'P 1'
#
loop_
_entity.id
_entity.type
_entity.pdbx_description
1 polymer ?
#
loop_
_entity_poly.entity_id
_entity_poly.type
_entity_poly.pdbx_seq_one_letter_code
_entity_poly.pdbx_strand_id
1 'polypeptide(L)'
;MRTTSKPACRLIVPPRQWFTDTLTVGVAAYALFEGSLMDNCGIDFIRVHFEGGTVDIAAPSFHSFASKRGDVVTYLGWWVRLKKPAGVAGYGHVYFEAIPKDATMQSRVIGPFIFAPQDQLHDGSITVAASGGADFTNMNDATNHAKAQGWQNPLIAITEAGDYLMTADDNPAYADQNGYMNIEARVPGVSISGGGVASRIVHNKSRLHFMGPLLTIDMRGIIEITGSTGPDNLGLHWLDGITLTSTHPDGRFELFRGEKIDQFGWRVERNSWMTECTVSNLAGAGGDCTLVRGCTFEAITYDIVSGAKCVIDNVVNDHADTFWGTNHAVFTASYTGAEATATLRRNGGAGGDDIYYYANWGANEAVFHTGGSTDYYNGNVGDGYSVQDVVDWLNTLPGWSAASNNSTVADYVAGRVSATTGAGSQGFAAVDMKDVTHQFYIQWSRHSDFYQIASNGFQNGVFTGNLVNGANVQSVFLGPAGGGLIADCFFINDIYHTVAAGDKKSQWGKANCQFSHVVAMHNTWTNQSVSIRMDSVNMDLDSYCAFANNALPGLGYAGAGPDPDMVPRDNHVHGAGAIPGGLETTSGGDEATLFADVTAGDFTPAAQLEASPKAPRFAWDRNRQLRAEVDAVGALKGVIVTPGAFAFAAAADAELDTVYVSNAVTLAGMVAPGQLFVTGGEYRVNGGAWSSANTTADNGDTVELRVTSSDASEATVTARLTVGTVSEDFTVTTKFVANQMTSYAATLGWWDYTRPQDMTAGDGGAVVQGDSDTVALVPNQMPGGLFDLEQTDPALRPIYDKGIYHDPVLTDRLTMPLSTSKPGNATLVFVQKSGRADTDLFVNFASSTRVRAQSGNSAAVSPPTSVNGVVQATRGNLSTAISTNTANVIVIDGVNMGSWGGMNVGGNTSAYRTSAQYWLVAMLNKDAPDYADALAYATGTEALRQIAVLGL
;
A
#
# COMPACT_ATOMS: atom_id res chain seq x y z
N MET A 1 -18.78 24.10 -7.47
CA MET A 1 -17.84 23.75 -6.39
C MET A 1 -18.15 24.58 -5.15
N ARG A 2 -18.17 23.94 -3.98
CA ARG A 2 -18.41 24.57 -2.68
C ARG A 2 -17.15 25.34 -2.26
N THR A 3 -17.28 26.53 -1.67
CA THR A 3 -16.11 27.35 -1.29
C THR A 3 -15.41 26.89 -0.01
N THR A 4 -16.08 26.11 0.85
CA THR A 4 -15.53 25.56 2.10
C THR A 4 -16.12 24.18 2.38
N SER A 5 -15.35 23.21 2.88
CA SER A 5 -15.83 21.86 3.22
C SER A 5 -16.41 21.76 4.63
N LYS A 6 -17.02 20.62 4.99
CA LYS A 6 -17.54 20.34 6.35
C LYS A 6 -16.99 18.99 6.83
N PRO A 7 -16.83 18.76 8.14
CA PRO A 7 -16.68 17.40 8.66
C PRO A 7 -17.81 16.49 8.20
N ALA A 8 -17.57 15.20 8.04
CA ALA A 8 -18.63 14.21 8.19
C ALA A 8 -18.93 14.04 9.68
N CYS A 9 -20.20 13.89 10.04
CA CYS A 9 -20.69 13.61 11.39
C CYS A 9 -22.03 12.86 11.30
N ARG A 10 -22.06 11.64 11.80
CA ARG A 10 -23.24 10.74 11.79
C ARG A 10 -23.47 10.13 13.15
N LEU A 11 -24.74 10.12 13.57
CA LEU A 11 -25.18 9.41 14.76
C LEU A 11 -25.01 7.90 14.53
N ILE A 12 -24.34 7.22 15.46
CA ILE A 12 -24.08 5.77 15.39
C ILE A 12 -24.88 4.99 16.43
N VAL A 13 -25.89 5.64 17.03
CA VAL A 13 -26.84 5.06 18.00
C VAL A 13 -28.24 5.55 17.62
N PRO A 14 -29.25 4.67 17.46
CA PRO A 14 -30.59 5.11 17.07
C PRO A 14 -31.19 6.12 18.08
N PRO A 15 -31.83 7.21 17.63
CA PRO A 15 -32.50 8.17 18.49
C PRO A 15 -33.78 7.58 19.07
N ARG A 16 -34.56 8.38 19.82
CA ARG A 16 -35.87 8.08 20.43
C ARG A 16 -35.85 6.96 21.48
N GLN A 17 -34.66 6.58 21.97
CA GLN A 17 -34.54 5.62 23.06
C GLN A 17 -35.02 6.23 24.39
N TRP A 18 -35.82 5.46 25.11
CA TRP A 18 -36.20 5.75 26.49
C TRP A 18 -35.13 5.21 27.44
N PHE A 19 -34.79 5.94 28.49
CA PHE A 19 -33.82 5.50 29.49
C PHE A 19 -34.18 6.01 30.88
N THR A 20 -33.92 5.20 31.91
CA THR A 20 -34.31 5.48 33.30
C THR A 20 -33.19 6.01 34.18
N ASP A 21 -31.93 5.86 33.76
CA ASP A 21 -30.78 6.38 34.50
C ASP A 21 -29.74 7.04 33.59
N THR A 22 -29.01 6.25 32.82
CA THR A 22 -28.01 6.75 31.87
C THR A 22 -28.14 6.07 30.52
N LEU A 23 -27.80 6.81 29.46
CA LEU A 23 -27.70 6.29 28.11
C LEU A 23 -26.42 6.82 27.45
N THR A 24 -25.57 5.93 26.93
CA THR A 24 -24.42 6.35 26.14
C THR A 24 -24.86 6.53 24.69
N VAL A 25 -24.54 7.70 24.12
CA VAL A 25 -24.81 8.03 22.72
C VAL A 25 -23.51 8.50 22.07
N GLY A 26 -23.40 8.35 20.76
CA GLY A 26 -22.18 8.75 20.07
C GLY A 26 -22.37 9.00 18.58
N VAL A 27 -21.34 9.64 18.02
CA VAL A 27 -21.25 9.93 16.58
C VAL A 27 -19.94 9.40 16.01
N ALA A 28 -19.96 9.03 14.73
CA ALA A 28 -18.75 8.91 13.92
C ALA A 28 -18.53 10.24 13.20
N ALA A 29 -17.34 10.82 13.34
CA ALA A 29 -17.01 12.11 12.75
C ALA A 29 -15.57 12.16 12.27
N TYR A 30 -15.38 12.72 11.07
CA TYR A 30 -14.12 12.77 10.35
C TYR A 30 -14.02 14.09 9.55
N ALA A 31 -12.84 14.67 9.51
CA ALA A 31 -12.50 15.79 8.65
C ALA A 31 -11.04 15.66 8.21
N LEU A 32 -10.71 15.99 6.96
CA LEU A 32 -9.33 15.99 6.52
C LEU A 32 -8.59 17.17 7.16
N PHE A 33 -7.46 16.91 7.81
CA PHE A 33 -6.56 17.94 8.34
C PHE A 33 -5.14 17.69 7.85
N GLU A 34 -4.58 18.63 7.08
CA GLU A 34 -3.25 18.50 6.47
C GLU A 34 -3.07 17.19 5.66
N GLY A 35 -4.15 16.73 5.00
CA GLY A 35 -4.17 15.50 4.23
C GLY A 35 -4.19 14.21 5.07
N SER A 36 -4.51 14.28 6.36
CA SER A 36 -4.49 13.15 7.31
C SER A 36 -5.70 13.16 8.26
N LEU A 37 -5.96 12.01 8.89
CA LEU A 37 -6.93 11.77 9.97
C LEU A 37 -6.25 11.33 11.29
N MET A 38 -4.91 11.34 11.35
CA MET A 38 -4.14 10.85 12.51
C MET A 38 -4.44 11.61 13.80
N ASP A 39 -4.63 12.93 13.70
CA ASP A 39 -4.92 13.79 14.86
C ASP A 39 -6.43 13.85 15.11
N ASN A 40 -6.94 12.95 15.96
CA ASN A 40 -8.35 12.86 16.36
C ASN A 40 -9.33 12.84 15.18
N CYS A 41 -9.07 12.02 14.15
CA CYS A 41 -9.91 11.97 12.95
C CYS A 41 -10.03 13.33 12.21
N GLY A 42 -9.07 14.25 12.44
CA GLY A 42 -9.05 15.64 11.97
C GLY A 42 -10.14 16.54 12.58
N ILE A 43 -10.76 16.11 13.68
CA ILE A 43 -11.71 16.87 14.47
C ILE A 43 -11.00 17.43 15.70
N ASP A 44 -11.23 18.70 16.02
CA ASP A 44 -10.66 19.33 17.21
C ASP A 44 -11.42 18.85 18.47
N PHE A 45 -12.75 19.00 18.45
CA PHE A 45 -13.66 18.40 19.43
C PHE A 45 -15.08 18.25 18.86
N ILE A 46 -15.87 17.39 19.50
CA ILE A 46 -17.32 17.35 19.29
C ILE A 46 -18.01 18.03 20.47
N ARG A 47 -18.75 19.11 20.19
CA ARG A 47 -19.62 19.74 21.19
C ARG A 47 -20.99 19.11 21.17
N VAL A 48 -21.42 18.60 22.31
CA VAL A 48 -22.74 18.04 22.53
C VAL A 48 -23.59 19.07 23.25
N HIS A 49 -24.74 19.42 22.68
CA HIS A 49 -25.73 20.29 23.31
C HIS A 49 -26.90 19.43 23.79
N PHE A 50 -27.29 19.56 25.07
CA PHE A 50 -28.41 18.82 25.65
C PHE A 50 -29.16 19.70 26.65
N GLU A 51 -30.43 20.00 26.35
CA GLU A 51 -31.32 20.81 27.22
C GLU A 51 -30.68 22.11 27.75
N GLY A 52 -29.95 22.83 26.89
CA GLY A 52 -29.25 24.07 27.22
C GLY A 52 -27.88 23.91 27.89
N GLY A 53 -27.49 22.68 28.27
CA GLY A 53 -26.14 22.33 28.67
C GLY A 53 -25.24 22.00 27.48
N THR A 54 -23.93 22.16 27.65
CA THR A 54 -22.92 21.76 26.65
C THR A 54 -21.79 20.96 27.28
N VAL A 55 -21.27 19.99 26.53
CA VAL A 55 -20.08 19.20 26.88
C VAL A 55 -19.25 19.00 25.63
N ASP A 56 -17.94 19.20 25.74
CA ASP A 56 -16.99 18.95 24.65
C ASP A 56 -16.32 17.58 24.86
N ILE A 57 -16.32 16.77 23.80
CA ILE A 57 -15.60 15.50 23.71
C ILE A 57 -14.29 15.79 22.96
N ALA A 58 -13.15 15.69 23.66
CA ALA A 58 -11.85 16.12 23.13
C ALA A 58 -11.19 15.13 22.16
N ALA A 59 -11.57 13.85 22.19
CA ALA A 59 -11.01 12.81 21.33
C ALA A 59 -12.02 11.66 21.13
N PRO A 60 -11.93 10.92 20.00
CA PRO A 60 -12.70 9.70 19.82
C PRO A 60 -12.14 8.57 20.69
N SER A 61 -12.98 7.58 21.00
CA SER A 61 -12.56 6.38 21.73
C SER A 61 -13.32 5.15 21.25
N PHE A 62 -12.76 3.97 21.51
CA PHE A 62 -13.52 2.73 21.39
C PHE A 62 -14.48 2.58 22.57
N HIS A 63 -15.76 2.33 22.29
CA HIS A 63 -16.77 2.05 23.30
C HIS A 63 -17.33 0.65 23.10
N SER A 64 -17.27 -0.17 24.16
CA SER A 64 -17.81 -1.53 24.17
C SER A 64 -19.12 -1.60 24.94
N PHE A 65 -20.10 -2.33 24.41
CA PHE A 65 -21.38 -2.60 25.07
C PHE A 65 -21.98 -3.93 24.59
N ALA A 66 -22.92 -4.47 25.36
CA ALA A 66 -23.67 -5.67 24.98
C ALA A 66 -24.71 -5.31 23.91
N SER A 67 -24.63 -5.96 22.75
CA SER A 67 -25.61 -5.82 21.67
C SER A 67 -26.93 -6.50 22.03
N LYS A 68 -28.00 -6.24 21.26
CA LYS A 68 -29.23 -7.04 21.36
C LYS A 68 -29.08 -8.44 20.82
N ARG A 69 -28.07 -8.74 20.00
CA ARG A 69 -27.74 -10.10 19.55
C ARG A 69 -27.14 -10.95 20.68
N GLY A 70 -26.64 -10.33 21.75
CA GLY A 70 -26.12 -10.98 22.96
C GLY A 70 -24.59 -11.04 23.06
N ASP A 71 -23.88 -10.59 22.03
CA ASP A 71 -22.43 -10.43 22.02
C ASP A 71 -21.98 -9.04 22.46
N VAL A 72 -20.70 -8.90 22.83
CA VAL A 72 -20.10 -7.59 23.12
C VAL A 72 -19.54 -7.02 21.82
N VAL A 73 -20.06 -5.85 21.44
CA VAL A 73 -19.60 -5.10 20.26
C VAL A 73 -18.78 -3.89 20.68
N THR A 74 -17.88 -3.43 19.82
CA THR A 74 -16.97 -2.31 20.10
C THR A 74 -16.81 -1.43 18.88
N TYR A 75 -17.08 -0.13 19.02
CA TYR A 75 -17.04 0.84 17.92
C TYR A 75 -16.22 2.07 18.27
N LEU A 76 -15.47 2.60 17.30
CA LEU A 76 -14.84 3.91 17.40
C LEU A 76 -15.90 5.01 17.26
N GLY A 77 -15.84 6.01 18.11
CA GLY A 77 -16.74 7.15 18.02
C GLY A 77 -16.45 8.22 19.05
N TRP A 78 -17.24 9.29 19.00
CA TRP A 78 -17.23 10.38 19.96
C TRP A 78 -18.39 10.17 20.91
N TRP A 79 -18.09 9.65 22.10
CA TRP A 79 -19.09 9.13 23.02
C TRP A 79 -19.37 10.08 24.18
N VAL A 80 -20.64 10.22 24.53
CA VAL A 80 -21.10 10.96 25.71
C VAL A 80 -22.14 10.13 26.44
N ARG A 81 -22.16 10.23 27.77
CA ARG A 81 -23.16 9.60 28.62
C ARG A 81 -24.20 10.61 29.04
N LEU A 82 -25.43 10.45 28.55
CA LEU A 82 -26.59 11.19 29.01
C LEU A 82 -26.99 10.66 30.39
N LYS A 83 -27.34 11.57 31.30
CA LYS A 83 -27.88 11.25 32.62
C LYS A 83 -29.28 11.81 32.73
N LYS A 84 -30.21 11.00 33.22
CA LYS A 84 -31.58 11.45 33.51
C LYS A 84 -31.52 12.49 34.63
N PRO A 85 -32.06 13.71 34.42
CA PRO A 85 -32.15 14.69 35.49
C PRO A 85 -33.07 14.21 36.62
N ALA A 86 -32.71 14.51 37.86
CA ALA A 86 -33.48 14.07 39.02
C ALA A 86 -34.91 14.65 38.99
N GLY A 87 -35.92 13.77 39.08
CA GLY A 87 -37.33 14.16 39.11
C GLY A 87 -37.90 14.68 37.78
N VAL A 88 -37.17 14.54 36.67
CA VAL A 88 -37.62 15.00 35.34
C VAL A 88 -37.73 13.81 34.39
N ALA A 89 -38.93 13.60 33.86
CA ALA A 89 -39.21 12.71 32.74
C ALA A 89 -39.69 13.56 31.54
N GLY A 90 -39.25 13.22 30.33
CA GLY A 90 -39.56 13.99 29.13
C GLY A 90 -38.75 13.57 27.91
N TYR A 91 -38.72 14.44 26.91
CA TYR A 91 -38.04 14.24 25.64
C TYR A 91 -36.91 15.25 25.51
N GLY A 92 -35.68 14.78 25.68
CA GLY A 92 -34.50 15.64 25.59
C GLY A 92 -33.99 15.73 24.16
N HIS A 93 -33.64 16.94 23.70
CA HIS A 93 -33.04 17.16 22.39
C HIS A 93 -31.52 17.24 22.49
N VAL A 94 -30.85 16.40 21.72
CA VAL A 94 -29.39 16.37 21.60
C VAL A 94 -28.96 16.88 20.23
N TYR A 95 -28.00 17.81 20.22
CA TYR A 95 -27.28 18.20 19.01
C TYR A 95 -25.81 17.83 19.14
N PHE A 96 -25.20 17.41 18.04
CA PHE A 96 -23.76 17.24 17.95
C PHE A 96 -23.20 18.25 16.95
N GLU A 97 -22.22 19.02 17.38
CA GLU A 97 -21.49 19.98 16.58
C GLU A 97 -20.04 19.50 16.43
N ALA A 98 -19.69 19.10 15.21
CA ALA A 98 -18.33 18.70 14.86
C ALA A 98 -17.50 19.92 14.45
N ILE A 99 -16.44 20.18 15.23
CA ILE A 99 -15.50 21.27 14.98
C ILE A 99 -14.24 20.68 14.31
N PRO A 100 -13.96 21.00 13.03
CA PRO A 100 -12.75 20.54 12.35
C PRO A 100 -11.50 21.20 12.91
N LYS A 101 -10.36 20.50 12.84
CA LYS A 101 -9.03 21.13 13.09
C LYS A 101 -8.64 22.12 12.00
N ASP A 102 -9.04 21.84 10.76
CA ASP A 102 -8.88 22.78 9.66
C ASP A 102 -9.84 23.96 9.83
N ALA A 103 -9.31 25.11 10.26
CA ALA A 103 -10.09 26.31 10.51
C ALA A 103 -10.73 26.93 9.23
N THR A 104 -10.37 26.46 8.04
CA THR A 104 -10.99 26.87 6.78
C THR A 104 -12.30 26.12 6.50
N MET A 105 -12.49 24.96 7.15
CA MET A 105 -13.74 24.19 7.06
C MET A 105 -14.82 24.79 7.97
N GLN A 106 -16.08 24.63 7.55
CA GLN A 106 -17.23 24.99 8.37
C GLN A 106 -17.57 23.83 9.31
N SER A 107 -17.87 24.13 10.57
CA SER A 107 -18.42 23.15 11.52
C SER A 107 -19.72 22.50 11.03
N ARG A 108 -19.96 21.25 11.45
CA ARG A 108 -21.19 20.52 11.12
C ARG A 108 -22.04 20.29 12.37
N VAL A 109 -23.25 20.83 12.38
CA VAL A 109 -24.27 20.52 13.39
C VAL A 109 -25.23 19.46 12.86
N ILE A 110 -25.49 18.42 13.64
CA ILE A 110 -26.54 17.42 13.39
C ILE A 110 -27.50 17.35 14.60
N GLY A 111 -28.76 17.01 14.34
CA GLY A 111 -29.85 17.04 15.32
C GLY A 111 -30.92 18.10 14.98
N PRO A 112 -31.92 18.29 15.86
CA PRO A 112 -32.05 17.64 17.15
C PRO A 112 -32.36 16.14 17.03
N PHE A 113 -31.73 15.34 17.87
CA PHE A 113 -32.12 13.95 18.11
C PHE A 113 -32.84 13.86 19.45
N ILE A 114 -33.97 13.16 19.48
CA ILE A 114 -34.72 12.93 20.73
C ILE A 114 -34.06 11.78 21.47
N PHE A 115 -33.76 11.94 22.76
CA PHE A 115 -33.48 10.85 23.70
C PHE A 115 -34.27 11.12 24.96
N ALA A 116 -35.04 10.13 25.42
CA ALA A 116 -36.11 10.36 26.37
C ALA A 116 -35.74 9.87 27.79
N PRO A 117 -35.30 10.75 28.70
CA PRO A 117 -35.23 10.39 30.11
C PRO A 117 -36.63 10.13 30.66
N GLN A 118 -36.88 8.95 31.22
CA GLN A 118 -38.21 8.52 31.66
C GLN A 118 -38.17 7.88 33.05
N ASP A 119 -39.31 7.82 33.73
CA ASP A 119 -39.41 7.11 35.02
C ASP A 119 -39.43 5.59 34.85
N GLN A 120 -39.89 5.12 33.69
CA GLN A 120 -39.95 3.71 33.31
C GLN A 120 -39.47 3.55 31.88
N LEU A 121 -38.97 2.37 31.54
CA LEU A 121 -38.47 2.09 30.18
C LEU A 121 -39.62 1.97 29.18
N HIS A 122 -40.78 1.45 29.61
CA HIS A 122 -41.96 1.26 28.79
C HIS A 122 -43.18 1.83 29.49
N ASP A 123 -44.07 2.46 28.72
CA ASP A 123 -45.35 2.99 29.20
C ASP A 123 -46.52 2.02 29.03
N GLY A 124 -46.25 0.86 28.44
CA GLY A 124 -47.16 -0.28 28.36
C GLY A 124 -46.41 -1.58 28.07
N SER A 125 -47.01 -2.72 28.42
CA SER A 125 -46.45 -4.04 28.12
C SER A 125 -47.59 -5.02 27.84
N ILE A 126 -47.48 -5.77 26.74
CA ILE A 126 -48.42 -6.81 26.35
C ILE A 126 -47.68 -8.05 25.86
N THR A 127 -48.31 -9.22 25.99
CA THR A 127 -47.77 -10.49 25.49
C THR A 127 -48.52 -11.01 24.27
N VAL A 128 -47.81 -11.76 23.42
CA VAL A 128 -48.38 -12.42 22.24
C VAL A 128 -48.01 -13.91 22.27
N ALA A 129 -49.00 -14.78 22.08
CA ALA A 129 -48.84 -16.22 22.02
C ALA A 129 -49.89 -16.85 21.10
N ALA A 130 -49.45 -17.64 20.12
CA ALA A 130 -50.33 -18.22 19.10
C ALA A 130 -51.45 -19.11 19.66
N SER A 131 -51.22 -19.78 20.80
CA SER A 131 -52.19 -20.66 21.47
C SER A 131 -53.28 -19.94 22.27
N GLY A 132 -53.21 -18.61 22.42
CA GLY A 132 -54.20 -17.81 23.17
C GLY A 132 -53.95 -17.70 24.69
N GLY A 133 -52.78 -18.15 25.18
CA GLY A 133 -52.37 -18.00 26.58
C GLY A 133 -51.76 -16.63 26.96
N ALA A 134 -51.95 -15.62 26.11
CA ALA A 134 -51.36 -14.28 26.21
C ALA A 134 -52.41 -13.19 25.95
N ASP A 135 -52.04 -11.92 26.03
CA ASP A 135 -52.97 -10.80 25.79
C ASP A 135 -53.52 -10.82 24.34
N PHE A 136 -52.69 -11.23 23.37
CA PHE A 136 -53.06 -11.34 21.95
C PHE A 136 -52.53 -12.63 21.31
N THR A 137 -53.15 -13.03 20.21
CA THR A 137 -52.72 -14.20 19.40
C THR A 137 -51.92 -13.83 18.16
N ASN A 138 -51.94 -12.55 17.75
CA ASN A 138 -51.25 -12.07 16.55
C ASN A 138 -50.70 -10.64 16.73
N MET A 139 -49.77 -10.25 15.86
CA MET A 139 -49.05 -8.97 15.97
C MET A 139 -49.88 -7.77 15.53
N ASN A 140 -50.79 -7.94 14.57
CA ASN A 140 -51.66 -6.86 14.11
C ASN A 140 -52.55 -6.35 15.26
N ASP A 141 -53.20 -7.25 15.99
CA ASP A 141 -54.06 -6.88 17.13
C ASP A 141 -53.25 -6.28 18.29
N ALA A 142 -52.09 -6.86 18.59
CA ALA A 142 -51.20 -6.36 19.65
C ALA A 142 -50.74 -4.91 19.37
N THR A 143 -50.30 -4.65 18.14
CA THR A 143 -49.84 -3.31 17.76
C THR A 143 -50.98 -2.31 17.61
N ASN A 144 -52.15 -2.74 17.13
CA ASN A 144 -53.36 -1.89 17.11
C ASN A 144 -53.82 -1.54 18.53
N HIS A 145 -53.72 -2.48 19.49
CA HIS A 145 -54.02 -2.21 20.88
C HIS A 145 -53.07 -1.15 21.46
N ALA A 146 -51.75 -1.30 21.27
CA ALA A 146 -50.76 -0.34 21.74
C ALA A 146 -51.05 1.09 21.21
N LYS A 147 -51.46 1.20 19.94
CA LYS A 147 -51.88 2.47 19.33
C LYS A 147 -53.16 3.01 19.97
N ALA A 148 -54.17 2.17 20.20
CA ALA A 148 -55.43 2.56 20.83
C ALA A 148 -55.24 3.07 22.27
N GLN A 149 -54.25 2.55 23.00
CA GLN A 149 -53.87 3.04 24.33
C GLN A 149 -53.07 4.35 24.30
N GLY A 150 -52.55 4.76 23.14
CA GLY A 150 -51.68 5.93 23.03
C GLY A 150 -50.28 5.74 23.63
N TRP A 151 -49.80 4.50 23.76
CA TRP A 151 -48.48 4.19 24.31
C TRP A 151 -47.35 4.55 23.36
N GLN A 152 -46.39 5.35 23.82
CA GLN A 152 -45.30 5.95 23.06
C GLN A 152 -44.08 5.03 22.96
N ASN A 153 -43.80 4.20 23.98
CA ASN A 153 -42.69 3.26 23.98
C ASN A 153 -43.06 1.88 24.59
N PRO A 154 -44.12 1.22 24.12
CA PRO A 154 -44.57 -0.03 24.70
C PRO A 154 -43.64 -1.20 24.40
N LEU A 155 -43.76 -2.27 25.19
CA LEU A 155 -43.15 -3.57 24.96
C LEU A 155 -44.20 -4.60 24.52
N ILE A 156 -43.94 -5.28 23.40
CA ILE A 156 -44.72 -6.38 22.87
C ILE A 156 -43.83 -7.63 22.92
N ALA A 157 -44.11 -8.51 23.88
CA ALA A 157 -43.29 -9.70 24.12
C ALA A 157 -43.94 -10.97 23.56
N ILE A 158 -43.28 -11.62 22.61
CA ILE A 158 -43.73 -12.89 22.05
C ILE A 158 -43.21 -14.02 22.95
N THR A 159 -44.13 -14.76 23.57
CA THR A 159 -43.81 -15.73 24.63
C THR A 159 -43.96 -17.18 24.21
N GLU A 160 -44.38 -17.45 22.98
CA GLU A 160 -44.56 -18.78 22.43
C GLU A 160 -43.93 -18.88 21.04
N ALA A 161 -43.29 -20.00 20.72
CA ALA A 161 -42.74 -20.26 19.39
C ALA A 161 -43.86 -20.30 18.34
N GLY A 162 -43.58 -19.85 17.12
CA GLY A 162 -44.58 -19.80 16.06
C GLY A 162 -44.25 -18.77 14.99
N ASP A 163 -45.03 -18.81 13.91
CA ASP A 163 -45.02 -17.79 12.86
C ASP A 163 -46.15 -16.79 13.09
N TYR A 164 -45.78 -15.53 13.29
CA TYR A 164 -46.70 -14.46 13.65
C TYR A 164 -46.89 -13.52 12.47
N LEU A 165 -48.11 -13.53 11.94
CA LEU A 165 -48.50 -12.65 10.85
C LEU A 165 -48.47 -11.18 11.29
N MET A 166 -47.81 -10.34 10.50
CA MET A 166 -47.80 -8.88 10.62
C MET A 166 -47.94 -8.27 9.22
N THR A 167 -48.96 -7.44 9.00
CA THR A 167 -49.28 -6.89 7.67
C THR A 167 -49.40 -5.36 7.71
N ALA A 168 -50.60 -4.82 7.51
CA ALA A 168 -50.88 -3.39 7.54
C ALA A 168 -51.78 -3.04 8.74
N ASP A 169 -51.66 -1.81 9.24
CA ASP A 169 -52.49 -1.30 10.33
C ASP A 169 -53.75 -0.56 9.86
N ASP A 170 -54.92 -1.00 10.34
CA ASP A 170 -56.25 -0.48 9.97
C ASP A 170 -56.79 0.61 10.93
N ASN A 171 -56.08 1.73 11.19
CA ASN A 171 -56.54 2.94 11.97
C ASN A 171 -56.22 2.96 13.50
N PRO A 172 -56.07 4.14 14.18
CA PRO A 172 -55.77 5.48 13.66
C PRO A 172 -54.28 5.84 13.71
N ALA A 173 -53.93 6.82 12.87
CA ALA A 173 -52.59 7.33 12.68
C ALA A 173 -51.96 7.81 14.00
N TYR A 174 -50.82 7.20 14.35
CA TYR A 174 -49.97 7.61 15.46
C TYR A 174 -49.11 8.81 15.06
N ALA A 175 -49.73 9.95 14.74
CA ALA A 175 -48.94 11.16 14.44
C ALA A 175 -48.14 11.53 15.70
N ASP A 176 -46.81 11.39 15.64
CA ASP A 176 -45.83 11.87 16.62
C ASP A 176 -45.34 10.89 17.72
N GLN A 177 -45.17 9.59 17.40
CA GLN A 177 -44.56 8.63 18.36
C GLN A 177 -43.14 9.02 18.79
N ASN A 178 -42.94 9.33 20.08
CA ASN A 178 -41.65 9.75 20.62
C ASN A 178 -40.73 8.62 21.12
N GLY A 179 -41.19 7.37 21.08
CA GLY A 179 -40.39 6.17 21.26
C GLY A 179 -40.60 5.16 20.13
N TYR A 180 -40.45 3.88 20.44
CA TYR A 180 -40.71 2.75 19.53
C TYR A 180 -41.74 1.79 20.12
N MET A 181 -42.50 1.11 19.26
CA MET A 181 -43.11 -0.17 19.64
C MET A 181 -42.01 -1.24 19.65
N ASN A 182 -41.59 -1.65 20.85
CA ASN A 182 -40.52 -2.61 21.04
C ASN A 182 -41.08 -4.03 20.94
N ILE A 183 -40.61 -4.81 19.98
CA ILE A 183 -41.05 -6.18 19.70
C ILE A 183 -39.89 -7.12 20.02
N GLU A 184 -40.11 -8.03 20.97
CA GLU A 184 -39.10 -8.95 21.47
C GLU A 184 -39.63 -10.39 21.50
N ALA A 185 -38.85 -11.34 20.98
CA ALA A 185 -39.09 -12.75 21.21
C ALA A 185 -38.40 -13.21 22.50
N ARG A 186 -39.16 -13.86 23.40
CA ARG A 186 -38.65 -14.38 24.67
C ARG A 186 -38.39 -15.88 24.67
N VAL A 187 -38.75 -16.55 23.58
CA VAL A 187 -38.52 -17.97 23.35
C VAL A 187 -37.94 -18.19 21.95
N PRO A 188 -37.12 -19.22 21.72
CA PRO A 188 -36.63 -19.58 20.39
C PRO A 188 -37.77 -19.99 19.44
N GLY A 189 -37.53 -19.91 18.13
CA GLY A 189 -38.47 -20.38 17.11
C GLY A 189 -39.63 -19.41 16.84
N VAL A 190 -39.41 -18.11 17.04
CA VAL A 190 -40.37 -17.06 16.71
C VAL A 190 -39.99 -16.43 15.37
N SER A 191 -40.92 -16.46 14.41
CA SER A 191 -40.82 -15.73 13.14
C SER A 191 -41.96 -14.71 12.99
N ILE A 192 -41.70 -13.62 12.27
CA ILE A 192 -42.72 -12.69 11.77
C ILE A 192 -42.77 -12.79 10.25
N SER A 193 -43.98 -12.92 9.68
CA SER A 193 -44.23 -13.04 8.24
C SER A 193 -45.32 -12.08 7.73
N GLY A 194 -45.40 -11.83 6.41
CA GLY A 194 -46.26 -10.82 5.78
C GLY A 194 -47.58 -11.32 5.18
N GLY A 195 -47.90 -12.62 5.30
CA GLY A 195 -49.23 -13.16 4.96
C GLY A 195 -49.51 -13.46 3.48
N GLY A 196 -48.54 -13.33 2.59
CA GLY A 196 -48.72 -13.70 1.18
C GLY A 196 -47.58 -13.26 0.26
N VAL A 197 -47.71 -13.56 -1.03
CA VAL A 197 -46.78 -13.12 -2.08
C VAL A 197 -46.98 -11.62 -2.34
N ALA A 198 -45.89 -10.88 -2.51
CA ALA A 198 -45.90 -9.44 -2.73
C ALA A 198 -46.57 -8.64 -1.58
N SER A 199 -46.46 -9.15 -0.36
CA SER A 199 -46.97 -8.49 0.86
C SER A 199 -46.02 -7.40 1.36
N ARG A 200 -46.54 -6.53 2.24
CA ARG A 200 -45.79 -5.46 2.90
C ARG A 200 -46.14 -5.42 4.37
N ILE A 201 -45.15 -5.15 5.21
CA ILE A 201 -45.39 -4.77 6.61
C ILE A 201 -45.50 -3.25 6.64
N VAL A 202 -46.72 -2.73 6.77
CA VAL A 202 -47.00 -1.29 6.70
C VAL A 202 -47.47 -0.78 8.05
N HIS A 203 -46.67 0.08 8.68
CA HIS A 203 -47.03 0.70 9.96
C HIS A 203 -47.01 2.21 9.87
N ASN A 204 -48.17 2.80 9.63
CA ASN A 204 -48.27 4.23 9.36
C ASN A 204 -48.01 5.10 10.59
N LYS A 205 -47.08 6.06 10.43
CA LYS A 205 -46.62 7.01 11.47
C LYS A 205 -46.14 6.35 12.77
N SER A 206 -45.87 5.06 12.72
CA SER A 206 -45.59 4.22 13.88
C SER A 206 -44.21 3.61 13.73
N ARG A 207 -43.37 3.76 14.75
CA ARG A 207 -41.99 3.27 14.73
C ARG A 207 -41.93 1.89 15.36
N LEU A 208 -41.34 0.95 14.63
CA LEU A 208 -41.15 -0.42 15.09
C LEU A 208 -39.69 -0.63 15.48
N HIS A 209 -39.47 -1.28 16.61
CA HIS A 209 -38.16 -1.74 17.03
C HIS A 209 -38.21 -3.25 17.23
N PHE A 210 -37.65 -4.00 16.28
CA PHE A 210 -37.52 -5.45 16.37
C PHE A 210 -36.19 -5.78 17.04
N MET A 211 -36.22 -6.50 18.15
CA MET A 211 -35.01 -6.71 18.95
C MET A 211 -34.83 -8.14 19.47
N GLY A 212 -33.57 -8.54 19.55
CA GLY A 212 -33.12 -9.75 20.22
C GLY A 212 -32.82 -10.92 19.27
N PRO A 213 -31.97 -11.87 19.69
CA PRO A 213 -31.44 -12.90 18.79
C PRO A 213 -32.44 -14.02 18.51
N LEU A 214 -33.54 -14.08 19.27
CA LEU A 214 -34.56 -15.11 19.15
C LEU A 214 -35.64 -14.76 18.13
N LEU A 215 -35.63 -13.53 17.61
CA LEU A 215 -36.59 -13.06 16.64
C LEU A 215 -36.03 -13.18 15.22
N THR A 216 -36.77 -13.88 14.37
CA THR A 216 -36.55 -13.90 12.92
C THR A 216 -37.65 -13.13 12.22
N ILE A 217 -37.31 -12.30 11.23
CA ILE A 217 -38.27 -11.82 10.25
C ILE A 217 -38.05 -12.62 8.98
N ASP A 218 -39.05 -13.42 8.61
CA ASP A 218 -39.07 -14.18 7.36
C ASP A 218 -39.70 -13.33 6.26
N MET A 219 -38.85 -12.79 5.41
CA MET A 219 -39.18 -11.92 4.30
C MET A 219 -39.75 -12.67 3.09
N ARG A 220 -40.05 -13.98 3.20
CA ARG A 220 -40.70 -14.74 2.13
C ARG A 220 -42.00 -14.07 1.72
N GLY A 221 -42.10 -13.69 0.45
CA GLY A 221 -43.24 -12.97 -0.10
C GLY A 221 -43.36 -11.52 0.37
N ILE A 222 -42.46 -11.03 1.24
CA ILE A 222 -42.46 -9.65 1.75
C ILE A 222 -41.56 -8.79 0.86
N ILE A 223 -42.11 -7.74 0.29
CA ILE A 223 -41.35 -6.78 -0.51
C ILE A 223 -40.52 -5.89 0.43
N GLU A 224 -41.19 -5.26 1.41
CA GLU A 224 -40.60 -4.26 2.29
C GLU A 224 -41.34 -4.14 3.63
N ILE A 225 -40.61 -3.63 4.62
CA ILE A 225 -41.11 -3.08 5.88
C ILE A 225 -41.09 -1.56 5.76
N THR A 226 -42.26 -0.93 5.85
CA THR A 226 -42.43 0.50 5.52
C THR A 226 -43.56 1.17 6.34
N GLY A 227 -43.71 2.49 6.22
CA GLY A 227 -44.83 3.26 6.78
C GLY A 227 -44.64 4.77 6.62
N SER A 228 -45.69 5.60 6.67
CA SER A 228 -45.51 7.06 6.49
C SER A 228 -44.59 7.70 7.55
N THR A 229 -43.66 8.58 7.12
CA THR A 229 -42.76 9.30 8.03
C THR A 229 -43.49 10.41 8.78
N GLY A 230 -43.08 10.66 10.03
CA GLY A 230 -43.38 11.91 10.71
C GLY A 230 -42.66 13.11 10.06
N PRO A 231 -42.90 14.34 10.52
CA PRO A 231 -42.34 15.57 9.93
C PRO A 231 -40.80 15.66 9.98
N ASP A 232 -40.13 14.82 10.77
CA ASP A 232 -38.68 14.85 10.98
C ASP A 232 -37.87 13.97 10.02
N ASN A 233 -38.49 12.99 9.35
CA ASN A 233 -37.82 12.04 8.44
C ASN A 233 -36.55 11.35 9.05
N LEU A 234 -36.47 11.26 10.39
CA LEU A 234 -35.34 10.73 11.15
C LEU A 234 -35.48 9.23 11.45
N GLY A 235 -35.58 8.42 10.39
CA GLY A 235 -35.65 6.95 10.47
C GLY A 235 -36.93 6.40 11.10
N LEU A 236 -37.50 5.40 10.43
CA LEU A 236 -38.81 4.87 10.81
C LEU A 236 -38.72 3.60 11.67
N HIS A 237 -37.96 2.60 11.21
CA HIS A 237 -37.84 1.32 11.89
C HIS A 237 -36.42 1.08 12.40
N TRP A 238 -36.31 0.26 13.43
CA TRP A 238 -35.05 -0.18 14.00
C TRP A 238 -35.04 -1.70 14.10
N LEU A 239 -34.11 -2.33 13.40
CA LEU A 239 -33.79 -3.75 13.51
C LEU A 239 -32.52 -3.87 14.36
N ASP A 240 -32.60 -4.58 15.48
CA ASP A 240 -31.55 -4.62 16.50
C ASP A 240 -31.24 -6.06 16.95
N GLY A 241 -30.15 -6.63 16.42
CA GLY A 241 -29.69 -7.96 16.84
C GLY A 241 -30.57 -9.13 16.40
N ILE A 242 -31.46 -8.92 15.42
CA ILE A 242 -32.38 -9.94 14.90
C ILE A 242 -31.80 -10.69 13.71
N THR A 243 -32.49 -11.77 13.28
CA THR A 243 -32.25 -12.41 11.99
C THR A 243 -33.28 -11.94 10.96
N LEU A 244 -32.83 -11.54 9.77
CA LEU A 244 -33.65 -11.15 8.63
C LEU A 244 -33.31 -12.09 7.45
N THR A 245 -34.25 -12.93 7.03
CA THR A 245 -33.99 -13.92 5.96
C THR A 245 -35.21 -14.14 5.08
N SER A 246 -35.05 -14.76 3.91
CA SER A 246 -36.17 -15.38 3.19
C SER A 246 -36.05 -16.90 3.28
N THR A 247 -37.15 -17.59 3.60
CA THR A 247 -37.27 -19.06 3.48
C THR A 247 -37.76 -19.51 2.11
N HIS A 248 -37.90 -18.60 1.13
CA HIS A 248 -38.27 -18.97 -0.23
C HIS A 248 -37.26 -19.98 -0.79
N PRO A 249 -37.70 -21.04 -1.53
CA PRO A 249 -36.78 -22.00 -2.15
C PRO A 249 -35.73 -21.36 -3.07
N ASP A 250 -36.06 -20.20 -3.64
CA ASP A 250 -35.18 -19.44 -4.53
C ASP A 250 -34.27 -18.43 -3.78
N GLY A 251 -34.42 -18.33 -2.46
CA GLY A 251 -33.61 -17.49 -1.58
C GLY A 251 -33.49 -16.04 -2.06
N ARG A 252 -32.24 -15.58 -2.20
CA ARG A 252 -31.91 -14.22 -2.66
C ARG A 252 -32.44 -13.87 -4.06
N PHE A 253 -32.90 -14.85 -4.82
CA PHE A 253 -33.41 -14.67 -6.18
C PHE A 253 -34.95 -14.69 -6.28
N GLU A 254 -35.65 -14.68 -5.14
CA GLU A 254 -37.12 -14.62 -5.08
C GLU A 254 -37.68 -13.46 -5.92
N LEU A 255 -38.65 -13.78 -6.80
CA LEU A 255 -39.40 -12.84 -7.64
C LEU A 255 -40.85 -12.72 -7.14
N PHE A 256 -41.40 -11.50 -7.15
CA PHE A 256 -42.76 -11.23 -6.69
C PHE A 256 -43.71 -11.01 -7.88
N ARG A 257 -44.74 -11.86 -8.02
CA ARG A 257 -45.72 -11.75 -9.12
C ARG A 257 -46.47 -10.42 -9.12
N GLY A 258 -46.66 -9.76 -7.97
CA GLY A 258 -47.45 -8.52 -7.82
C GLY A 258 -46.71 -7.18 -7.98
N GLU A 259 -45.46 -7.16 -8.45
CA GLU A 259 -44.69 -5.93 -8.69
C GLU A 259 -43.97 -5.97 -10.04
N LYS A 260 -43.67 -4.79 -10.60
CA LYS A 260 -42.78 -4.72 -11.77
C LYS A 260 -41.39 -5.28 -11.40
N ILE A 261 -40.86 -6.18 -12.23
CA ILE A 261 -39.69 -7.08 -12.00
C ILE A 261 -38.32 -6.41 -11.76
N ASP A 262 -38.27 -5.11 -11.62
CA ASP A 262 -37.05 -4.35 -11.33
C ASP A 262 -37.04 -3.79 -9.91
N GLN A 263 -38.16 -3.83 -9.18
CA GLN A 263 -38.26 -3.25 -7.84
C GLN A 263 -37.93 -4.29 -6.76
N PHE A 264 -36.64 -4.49 -6.49
CA PHE A 264 -36.27 -4.78 -5.11
C PHE A 264 -36.41 -3.46 -4.38
N GLY A 265 -37.55 -3.28 -3.70
CA GLY A 265 -37.74 -2.15 -2.79
C GLY A 265 -36.65 -2.14 -1.72
N TRP A 266 -36.50 -1.03 -1.03
CA TRP A 266 -35.65 -1.01 0.16
C TRP A 266 -36.30 -1.93 1.18
N ARG A 267 -35.65 -3.06 1.54
CA ARG A 267 -36.29 -4.10 2.39
C ARG A 267 -36.80 -3.53 3.70
N VAL A 268 -36.14 -2.49 4.19
CA VAL A 268 -36.61 -1.65 5.28
C VAL A 268 -36.46 -0.20 4.84
N GLU A 269 -37.57 0.46 4.50
CA GLU A 269 -37.52 1.79 3.88
C GLU A 269 -37.30 2.93 4.90
N ARG A 270 -37.16 4.16 4.35
CA ARG A 270 -37.37 5.43 5.06
C ARG A 270 -36.36 5.68 6.18
N ASN A 271 -35.09 5.71 5.81
CA ASN A 271 -33.99 6.12 6.70
C ASN A 271 -33.84 5.23 7.96
N SER A 272 -34.24 3.96 7.87
CA SER A 272 -34.27 3.03 9.01
C SER A 272 -32.88 2.70 9.59
N TRP A 273 -32.87 2.03 10.73
CA TRP A 273 -31.68 1.67 11.50
C TRP A 273 -31.52 0.15 11.52
N MET A 274 -30.31 -0.33 11.22
CA MET A 274 -29.98 -1.74 11.31
C MET A 274 -28.68 -1.91 12.11
N THR A 275 -28.78 -2.52 13.28
CA THR A 275 -27.66 -2.69 14.21
C THR A 275 -27.52 -4.14 14.61
N GLU A 276 -26.33 -4.69 14.42
CA GLU A 276 -25.96 -6.05 14.85
C GLU A 276 -26.87 -7.17 14.30
N CYS A 277 -27.52 -6.97 13.16
CA CYS A 277 -28.40 -7.98 12.54
C CYS A 277 -27.62 -9.05 11.78
N THR A 278 -28.22 -10.25 11.67
CA THR A 278 -27.82 -11.27 10.71
C THR A 278 -28.79 -11.27 9.56
N VAL A 279 -28.30 -11.12 8.33
CA VAL A 279 -29.11 -11.02 7.12
C VAL A 279 -28.71 -12.11 6.15
N SER A 280 -29.66 -12.90 5.64
CA SER A 280 -29.35 -13.97 4.69
C SER A 280 -30.40 -14.18 3.61
N ASN A 281 -30.00 -14.69 2.45
CA ASN A 281 -30.92 -15.07 1.36
C ASN A 281 -31.83 -13.94 0.90
N LEU A 282 -31.31 -12.71 0.82
CA LEU A 282 -32.09 -11.51 0.49
C LEU A 282 -31.40 -10.61 -0.53
N ALA A 283 -32.21 -9.79 -1.18
CA ALA A 283 -31.77 -8.72 -2.05
C ALA A 283 -31.97 -7.36 -1.35
N GLY A 284 -30.94 -6.48 -1.36
CA GLY A 284 -31.09 -5.06 -0.99
C GLY A 284 -31.42 -4.73 0.46
N ALA A 285 -30.94 -5.52 1.43
CA ALA A 285 -31.43 -5.48 2.81
C ALA A 285 -31.03 -4.24 3.63
N GLY A 286 -29.91 -3.57 3.31
CA GLY A 286 -29.39 -2.42 4.06
C GLY A 286 -29.46 -1.08 3.33
N GLY A 287 -30.17 -1.01 2.21
CA GLY A 287 -30.25 0.22 1.42
C GLY A 287 -31.13 1.30 2.07
N ASP A 288 -30.86 2.57 1.73
CA ASP A 288 -31.51 3.78 2.28
C ASP A 288 -31.56 3.87 3.82
N CYS A 289 -30.71 3.12 4.52
CA CYS A 289 -30.62 3.16 5.97
C CYS A 289 -29.84 4.39 6.46
N THR A 290 -30.25 4.95 7.61
CA THR A 290 -29.44 5.99 8.28
C THR A 290 -28.16 5.38 8.85
N LEU A 291 -28.24 4.16 9.36
CA LEU A 291 -27.13 3.41 9.94
C LEU A 291 -27.27 1.92 9.64
N VAL A 292 -26.19 1.33 9.15
CA VAL A 292 -25.99 -0.12 9.04
C VAL A 292 -24.69 -0.45 9.78
N ARG A 293 -24.79 -1.04 10.98
CA ARG A 293 -23.63 -1.21 11.86
C ARG A 293 -23.53 -2.63 12.41
N GLY A 294 -22.37 -3.26 12.27
CA GLY A 294 -22.08 -4.56 12.91
C GLY A 294 -22.93 -5.73 12.39
N CYS A 295 -23.52 -5.56 11.20
CA CYS A 295 -24.38 -6.56 10.58
C CYS A 295 -23.54 -7.59 9.81
N THR A 296 -24.03 -8.83 9.76
CA THR A 296 -23.49 -9.87 8.89
C THR A 296 -24.47 -10.13 7.76
N PHE A 297 -24.00 -10.13 6.53
CA PHE A 297 -24.76 -10.46 5.33
C PHE A 297 -24.19 -11.72 4.70
N GLU A 298 -25.04 -12.70 4.46
CA GLU A 298 -24.67 -13.98 3.87
C GLU A 298 -25.59 -14.29 2.69
N ALA A 299 -25.05 -14.78 1.58
CA ALA A 299 -25.86 -15.18 0.44
C ALA A 299 -26.85 -14.07 0.01
N ILE A 300 -26.32 -12.91 -0.35
CA ILE A 300 -27.09 -11.71 -0.71
C ILE A 300 -26.92 -11.31 -2.17
N THR A 301 -27.85 -10.53 -2.71
CA THR A 301 -27.78 -9.98 -4.08
C THR A 301 -28.28 -8.54 -4.12
N TYR A 302 -28.22 -7.94 -5.31
CA TYR A 302 -28.56 -6.55 -5.56
C TYR A 302 -27.67 -5.55 -4.81
N ASP A 303 -27.97 -4.28 -4.94
CA ASP A 303 -27.34 -3.19 -4.20
C ASP A 303 -27.64 -3.29 -2.71
N ILE A 304 -26.65 -3.59 -1.87
CA ILE A 304 -26.96 -4.01 -0.49
C ILE A 304 -27.08 -2.85 0.50
N VAL A 305 -26.23 -1.82 0.37
CA VAL A 305 -26.24 -0.64 1.25
C VAL A 305 -26.30 0.67 0.47
N SER A 306 -26.77 0.61 -0.78
CA SER A 306 -26.92 1.80 -1.63
C SER A 306 -27.80 2.85 -0.96
N GLY A 307 -27.39 4.12 -1.05
CA GLY A 307 -28.06 5.23 -0.37
C GLY A 307 -27.92 5.26 1.16
N ALA A 308 -27.36 4.23 1.80
CA ALA A 308 -27.11 4.26 3.23
C ALA A 308 -26.13 5.39 3.60
N LYS A 309 -26.36 6.00 4.76
CA LYS A 309 -25.66 7.23 5.18
C LYS A 309 -24.46 6.97 6.09
N CYS A 310 -24.47 5.83 6.79
CA CYS A 310 -23.46 5.43 7.75
C CYS A 310 -23.38 3.90 7.76
N VAL A 311 -22.24 3.33 7.39
CA VAL A 311 -22.04 1.89 7.21
C VAL A 311 -20.75 1.49 7.92
N ILE A 312 -20.86 0.81 9.07
CA ILE A 312 -19.74 0.60 10.01
C ILE A 312 -19.58 -0.87 10.38
N ASP A 313 -18.37 -1.39 10.25
CA ASP A 313 -17.95 -2.71 10.77
C ASP A 313 -18.88 -3.87 10.36
N ASN A 314 -19.43 -3.82 9.14
CA ASN A 314 -20.24 -4.91 8.61
C ASN A 314 -19.36 -6.00 8.01
N VAL A 315 -19.89 -7.23 7.98
CA VAL A 315 -19.29 -8.37 7.29
C VAL A 315 -20.25 -8.83 6.21
N VAL A 316 -19.76 -8.95 4.98
CA VAL A 316 -20.51 -9.42 3.82
C VAL A 316 -19.78 -10.61 3.25
N ASN A 317 -20.50 -11.72 3.11
CA ASN A 317 -20.06 -12.96 2.50
C ASN A 317 -21.04 -13.35 1.39
N ASP A 318 -20.53 -13.87 0.28
CA ASP A 318 -21.33 -14.33 -0.87
C ASP A 318 -22.36 -13.27 -1.33
N HIS A 319 -21.84 -12.17 -1.86
CA HIS A 319 -22.64 -11.16 -2.52
C HIS A 319 -22.55 -11.31 -4.03
N ALA A 320 -23.58 -11.85 -4.68
CA ALA A 320 -23.49 -12.23 -6.09
C ALA A 320 -24.66 -11.72 -6.94
N ASP A 321 -24.33 -11.24 -8.14
CA ASP A 321 -25.29 -10.90 -9.20
C ASP A 321 -25.35 -11.93 -10.35
N THR A 322 -24.60 -13.04 -10.22
CA THR A 322 -24.38 -14.01 -11.31
C THR A 322 -25.66 -14.50 -11.96
N PHE A 323 -26.66 -14.86 -11.15
CA PHE A 323 -27.97 -15.26 -11.66
C PHE A 323 -28.60 -14.19 -12.57
N TRP A 324 -28.52 -12.92 -12.21
CA TRP A 324 -29.13 -11.83 -12.99
C TRP A 324 -28.29 -11.42 -14.21
N GLY A 325 -26.99 -11.67 -14.15
CA GLY A 325 -26.03 -11.36 -15.21
C GLY A 325 -25.90 -12.43 -16.30
N THR A 326 -26.38 -13.66 -16.09
CA THR A 326 -26.26 -14.78 -17.05
C THR A 326 -27.54 -15.04 -17.86
N ASN A 327 -27.38 -15.71 -19.01
CA ASN A 327 -28.52 -16.16 -19.82
C ASN A 327 -29.08 -17.46 -19.27
N HIS A 328 -30.40 -17.55 -19.14
CA HIS A 328 -31.13 -18.73 -18.71
C HIS A 328 -31.99 -19.22 -19.87
N ALA A 329 -31.84 -20.48 -20.26
CA ALA A 329 -32.66 -21.10 -21.30
C ALA A 329 -34.07 -21.36 -20.74
N VAL A 330 -35.11 -20.86 -21.43
CA VAL A 330 -36.48 -20.87 -20.88
C VAL A 330 -37.47 -21.71 -21.67
N PHE A 331 -37.45 -21.67 -23.01
CA PHE A 331 -38.23 -22.58 -23.84
C PHE A 331 -37.62 -22.75 -25.22
N THR A 332 -38.04 -23.80 -25.92
CA THR A 332 -37.77 -24.02 -27.34
C THR A 332 -39.07 -23.93 -28.14
N ALA A 333 -38.98 -23.47 -29.39
CA ALA A 333 -40.12 -23.46 -30.31
C ALA A 333 -39.70 -23.84 -31.73
N SER A 334 -40.63 -24.41 -32.49
CA SER A 334 -40.48 -24.79 -33.90
C SER A 334 -41.83 -24.82 -34.61
N TYR A 335 -41.79 -24.81 -35.93
CA TYR A 335 -42.95 -25.01 -36.80
C TYR A 335 -42.67 -26.10 -37.84
N THR A 336 -43.48 -27.16 -37.83
CA THR A 336 -43.38 -28.29 -38.77
C THR A 336 -44.64 -28.43 -39.64
N GLY A 337 -45.49 -27.39 -39.69
CA GLY A 337 -46.68 -27.38 -40.52
C GLY A 337 -46.38 -27.27 -42.02
N ALA A 338 -47.44 -27.30 -42.83
CA ALA A 338 -47.34 -27.39 -44.29
C ALA A 338 -46.89 -26.08 -44.98
N GLU A 339 -46.97 -24.93 -44.30
CA GLU A 339 -46.59 -23.65 -44.88
C GLU A 339 -45.08 -23.55 -45.11
N ALA A 340 -44.69 -22.86 -46.19
CA ALA A 340 -43.29 -22.74 -46.61
C ALA A 340 -42.44 -21.80 -45.73
N THR A 341 -43.08 -20.97 -44.90
CA THR A 341 -42.41 -20.01 -44.02
C THR A 341 -43.11 -19.95 -42.68
N ALA A 342 -42.34 -19.81 -41.59
CA ALA A 342 -42.87 -19.54 -40.27
C ALA A 342 -41.87 -18.71 -39.47
N THR A 343 -42.35 -17.71 -38.72
CA THR A 343 -41.48 -16.89 -37.86
C THR A 343 -42.12 -16.57 -36.53
N LEU A 344 -41.28 -16.40 -35.51
CA LEU A 344 -41.68 -15.88 -34.20
C LEU A 344 -40.93 -14.57 -33.92
N ARG A 345 -41.64 -13.55 -33.43
CA ARG A 345 -41.05 -12.29 -32.94
C ARG A 345 -41.72 -11.84 -31.66
N ARG A 346 -41.03 -10.97 -30.92
CA ARG A 346 -41.60 -10.26 -29.75
C ARG A 346 -41.25 -8.78 -29.84
N ASN A 347 -42.23 -7.89 -29.69
CA ASN A 347 -41.99 -6.45 -29.66
C ASN A 347 -41.59 -5.97 -28.24
N GLY A 348 -41.23 -4.68 -28.13
CA GLY A 348 -40.97 -4.03 -26.86
C GLY A 348 -39.57 -4.30 -26.29
N GLY A 349 -39.06 -3.36 -25.50
CA GLY A 349 -37.83 -3.53 -24.70
C GLY A 349 -38.15 -3.99 -23.28
N ALA A 350 -37.11 -4.16 -22.47
CA ALA A 350 -37.25 -4.37 -21.03
C ALA A 350 -38.13 -3.28 -20.39
N GLY A 351 -39.31 -3.63 -19.87
CA GLY A 351 -40.20 -2.73 -19.13
C GLY A 351 -41.31 -2.02 -19.94
N GLY A 352 -41.59 -2.44 -21.17
CA GLY A 352 -42.76 -1.95 -21.92
C GLY A 352 -44.09 -2.46 -21.33
N ASP A 353 -45.11 -1.61 -21.26
CA ASP A 353 -46.44 -2.00 -20.74
C ASP A 353 -47.22 -2.89 -21.72
N ASP A 354 -46.94 -2.79 -23.04
CA ASP A 354 -47.59 -3.52 -24.13
C ASP A 354 -46.59 -4.43 -24.89
N ILE A 355 -46.41 -5.66 -24.43
CA ILE A 355 -45.46 -6.63 -25.00
C ILE A 355 -46.22 -7.82 -25.59
N TYR A 356 -46.00 -8.08 -26.87
CA TYR A 356 -46.68 -9.09 -27.66
C TYR A 356 -45.68 -10.02 -28.35
N TYR A 357 -46.06 -11.29 -28.40
CA TYR A 357 -45.51 -12.28 -29.31
C TYR A 357 -46.34 -12.34 -30.57
N TYR A 358 -45.68 -12.51 -31.71
CA TYR A 358 -46.30 -12.70 -33.01
C TYR A 358 -45.76 -13.95 -33.65
N ALA A 359 -46.63 -14.96 -33.82
CA ALA A 359 -46.35 -16.18 -34.54
C ALA A 359 -46.97 -16.07 -35.94
N ASN A 360 -46.12 -16.09 -36.97
CA ASN A 360 -46.54 -15.98 -38.37
C ASN A 360 -46.24 -17.30 -39.09
N TRP A 361 -47.16 -17.83 -39.90
CA TRP A 361 -46.92 -19.00 -40.76
C TRP A 361 -47.72 -18.91 -42.06
N GLY A 362 -47.04 -18.95 -43.20
CA GLY A 362 -47.65 -18.63 -44.49
C GLY A 362 -48.30 -17.24 -44.46
N ALA A 363 -49.61 -17.16 -44.72
CA ALA A 363 -50.39 -15.92 -44.65
C ALA A 363 -51.09 -15.69 -43.29
N ASN A 364 -50.88 -16.57 -42.31
CA ASN A 364 -51.54 -16.53 -41.01
C ASN A 364 -50.67 -15.80 -39.97
N GLU A 365 -51.32 -15.06 -39.06
CA GLU A 365 -50.69 -14.46 -37.88
C GLU A 365 -51.53 -14.77 -36.64
N ALA A 366 -50.85 -15.13 -35.54
CA ALA A 366 -51.42 -15.17 -34.21
C ALA A 366 -50.60 -14.25 -33.30
N VAL A 367 -51.30 -13.58 -32.38
CA VAL A 367 -50.70 -12.63 -31.43
C VAL A 367 -51.02 -13.07 -30.01
N PHE A 368 -50.03 -13.01 -29.14
CA PHE A 368 -50.19 -13.30 -27.71
C PHE A 368 -49.64 -12.16 -26.88
N HIS A 369 -50.43 -11.70 -25.91
CA HIS A 369 -50.09 -10.55 -25.08
C HIS A 369 -49.45 -11.04 -23.77
N THR A 370 -48.24 -10.56 -23.50
CA THR A 370 -47.47 -10.81 -22.29
C THR A 370 -47.17 -9.45 -21.66
N GLY A 371 -48.21 -8.72 -21.25
CA GLY A 371 -48.10 -7.30 -20.92
C GLY A 371 -47.24 -6.99 -19.69
N GLY A 372 -46.81 -5.73 -19.59
CA GLY A 372 -46.05 -5.16 -18.47
C GLY A 372 -46.87 -4.20 -17.60
N SER A 373 -48.20 -4.21 -17.72
CA SER A 373 -49.09 -3.46 -16.83
C SER A 373 -49.29 -4.16 -15.49
N THR A 374 -49.65 -3.41 -14.44
CA THR A 374 -49.97 -3.91 -13.09
C THR A 374 -51.01 -5.04 -13.09
N ASP A 375 -51.89 -5.09 -14.08
CA ASP A 375 -52.93 -6.11 -14.18
C ASP A 375 -52.37 -7.51 -14.48
N TYR A 376 -51.28 -7.61 -15.26
CA TYR A 376 -50.58 -8.88 -15.52
C TYR A 376 -49.81 -9.38 -14.31
N TYR A 377 -49.38 -8.47 -13.45
CA TYR A 377 -48.73 -8.79 -12.18
C TYR A 377 -49.74 -9.29 -11.12
N ASN A 378 -50.97 -8.76 -11.16
CA ASN A 378 -52.02 -9.13 -10.21
C ASN A 378 -52.89 -10.33 -10.65
N GLY A 379 -52.67 -10.88 -11.85
CA GLY A 379 -53.54 -11.87 -12.50
C GLY A 379 -53.37 -13.35 -12.07
N ASN A 380 -54.23 -14.22 -12.62
CA ASN A 380 -54.24 -15.68 -12.44
C ASN A 380 -53.43 -16.41 -13.53
N VAL A 381 -53.06 -17.67 -13.32
CA VAL A 381 -52.37 -18.54 -14.33
C VAL A 381 -53.10 -18.52 -15.69
N GLY A 382 -52.38 -18.36 -16.80
CA GLY A 382 -52.94 -18.20 -18.15
C GLY A 382 -53.08 -16.74 -18.62
N ASP A 383 -52.63 -15.77 -17.83
CA ASP A 383 -52.68 -14.34 -18.12
C ASP A 383 -51.54 -13.84 -19.03
N GLY A 384 -50.57 -14.69 -19.39
CA GLY A 384 -49.43 -14.29 -20.23
C GLY A 384 -48.23 -13.77 -19.43
N TYR A 385 -48.25 -13.91 -18.10
CA TYR A 385 -47.13 -13.54 -17.24
C TYR A 385 -45.97 -14.54 -17.33
N SER A 386 -46.25 -15.84 -17.38
CA SER A 386 -45.23 -16.89 -17.32
C SER A 386 -44.79 -17.33 -18.71
N VAL A 387 -43.56 -17.84 -18.81
CA VAL A 387 -43.06 -18.46 -20.04
C VAL A 387 -43.95 -19.64 -20.47
N GLN A 388 -44.50 -20.38 -19.49
CA GLN A 388 -45.40 -21.49 -19.76
C GLN A 388 -46.66 -21.04 -20.51
N ASP A 389 -47.19 -19.85 -20.23
CA ASP A 389 -48.37 -19.34 -20.93
C ASP A 389 -48.09 -19.13 -22.44
N VAL A 390 -46.87 -18.70 -22.79
CA VAL A 390 -46.42 -18.58 -24.19
C VAL A 390 -46.27 -19.95 -24.84
N VAL A 391 -45.70 -20.92 -24.12
CA VAL A 391 -45.53 -22.30 -24.60
C VAL A 391 -46.89 -22.95 -24.86
N ASP A 392 -47.83 -22.81 -23.93
CA ASP A 392 -49.18 -23.34 -24.04
C ASP A 392 -49.91 -22.69 -25.22
N TRP A 393 -49.81 -21.36 -25.37
CA TRP A 393 -50.36 -20.64 -26.52
C TRP A 393 -49.80 -21.14 -27.85
N LEU A 394 -48.48 -21.24 -28.00
CA LEU A 394 -47.85 -21.74 -29.24
C LEU A 394 -48.33 -23.15 -29.58
N ASN A 395 -48.48 -24.02 -28.58
CA ASN A 395 -48.97 -25.39 -28.77
C ASN A 395 -50.47 -25.47 -29.15
N THR A 396 -51.23 -24.37 -29.04
CA THR A 396 -52.59 -24.29 -29.60
C THR A 396 -52.63 -23.99 -31.10
N LEU A 397 -51.52 -23.50 -31.68
CA LEU A 397 -51.48 -23.05 -33.07
C LEU A 397 -51.19 -24.21 -34.04
N PRO A 398 -51.82 -24.26 -35.23
CA PRO A 398 -51.60 -25.34 -36.19
C PRO A 398 -50.14 -25.45 -36.66
N GLY A 399 -49.52 -26.61 -36.49
CA GLY A 399 -48.17 -26.90 -36.97
C GLY A 399 -47.03 -26.33 -36.13
N TRP A 400 -47.34 -25.62 -35.03
CA TRP A 400 -46.38 -25.14 -34.05
C TRP A 400 -46.14 -26.19 -32.96
N SER A 401 -44.93 -26.21 -32.41
CA SER A 401 -44.58 -27.00 -31.23
C SER A 401 -43.57 -26.23 -30.37
N ALA A 402 -43.85 -26.14 -29.08
CA ALA A 402 -42.98 -25.52 -28.09
C ALA A 402 -42.87 -26.39 -26.82
N ALA A 403 -41.72 -26.30 -26.15
CA ALA A 403 -41.45 -27.00 -24.89
C ALA A 403 -40.71 -26.09 -23.93
N SER A 404 -41.18 -25.98 -22.68
CA SER A 404 -40.47 -25.25 -21.64
C SER A 404 -39.24 -26.03 -21.16
N ASN A 405 -38.20 -25.31 -20.76
CA ASN A 405 -36.99 -25.90 -20.18
C ASN A 405 -37.13 -26.18 -18.67
N ASN A 406 -38.27 -25.79 -18.07
CA ASN A 406 -38.69 -25.96 -16.67
C ASN A 406 -37.57 -25.67 -15.65
N SER A 407 -37.39 -24.41 -15.29
CA SER A 407 -36.45 -23.99 -14.26
C SER A 407 -37.10 -23.00 -13.30
N THR A 408 -37.04 -23.31 -12.01
CA THR A 408 -37.96 -22.80 -10.97
C THR A 408 -37.95 -21.28 -10.76
N VAL A 409 -36.91 -20.54 -11.18
CA VAL A 409 -36.86 -19.06 -11.11
C VAL A 409 -37.03 -18.37 -12.47
N ALA A 410 -36.62 -19.02 -13.57
CA ALA A 410 -36.56 -18.37 -14.89
C ALA A 410 -37.86 -18.45 -15.70
N ASP A 411 -38.85 -19.25 -15.26
CA ASP A 411 -40.14 -19.35 -15.95
C ASP A 411 -41.10 -18.19 -15.65
N TYR A 412 -40.70 -17.28 -14.76
CA TYR A 412 -41.43 -16.05 -14.50
C TYR A 412 -41.03 -14.98 -15.53
N VAL A 413 -42.01 -14.25 -16.06
CA VAL A 413 -41.88 -13.09 -16.96
C VAL A 413 -41.60 -13.40 -18.44
N ALA A 414 -42.62 -13.88 -19.15
CA ALA A 414 -42.61 -13.99 -20.61
C ALA A 414 -42.26 -12.65 -21.31
N GLY A 415 -42.61 -11.52 -20.70
CA GLY A 415 -42.24 -10.18 -21.18
C GLY A 415 -40.74 -9.85 -21.20
N ARG A 416 -39.83 -10.78 -20.88
CA ARG A 416 -38.36 -10.55 -20.92
C ARG A 416 -37.57 -11.54 -21.77
N VAL A 417 -38.25 -12.40 -22.54
CA VAL A 417 -37.57 -13.39 -23.39
C VAL A 417 -36.86 -12.76 -24.59
N SER A 418 -35.64 -13.23 -24.87
CA SER A 418 -34.89 -12.97 -26.09
C SER A 418 -34.68 -14.24 -26.92
N ALA A 419 -34.48 -14.06 -28.22
CA ALA A 419 -34.06 -15.11 -29.15
C ALA A 419 -32.54 -15.36 -29.16
N THR A 420 -31.74 -14.50 -28.54
CA THR A 420 -30.28 -14.60 -28.54
C THR A 420 -29.70 -14.33 -27.15
N THR A 421 -28.52 -14.89 -26.89
CA THR A 421 -27.77 -14.66 -25.66
C THR A 421 -27.22 -13.23 -25.61
N GLY A 422 -27.15 -12.64 -24.42
CA GLY A 422 -26.54 -11.31 -24.22
C GLY A 422 -27.44 -10.13 -24.59
N ALA A 423 -28.72 -10.38 -24.89
CA ALA A 423 -29.66 -9.35 -25.33
C ALA A 423 -30.37 -8.62 -24.18
N GLY A 424 -30.04 -8.89 -22.90
CA GLY A 424 -30.51 -8.10 -21.76
C GLY A 424 -32.02 -7.82 -21.71
N SER A 425 -32.85 -8.85 -21.90
CA SER A 425 -34.32 -8.76 -21.91
C SER A 425 -34.95 -7.89 -23.02
N GLN A 426 -34.21 -7.55 -24.08
CA GLN A 426 -34.78 -6.85 -25.24
C GLN A 426 -35.70 -7.75 -26.07
N GLY A 427 -36.68 -7.15 -26.76
CA GLY A 427 -37.50 -7.84 -27.76
C GLY A 427 -36.64 -8.39 -28.90
N PHE A 428 -37.22 -9.28 -29.70
CA PHE A 428 -36.50 -9.93 -30.81
C PHE A 428 -37.28 -9.80 -32.12
N ALA A 429 -36.53 -9.54 -33.20
CA ALA A 429 -37.06 -9.52 -34.55
C ALA A 429 -37.55 -10.92 -34.98
N ALA A 430 -38.17 -11.02 -36.17
CA ALA A 430 -38.63 -12.29 -36.71
C ALA A 430 -37.49 -13.31 -36.82
N VAL A 431 -37.64 -14.42 -36.10
CA VAL A 431 -36.75 -15.59 -36.15
C VAL A 431 -37.45 -16.68 -36.93
N ASP A 432 -36.73 -17.32 -37.86
CA ASP A 432 -37.25 -18.44 -38.64
C ASP A 432 -37.51 -19.67 -37.76
N MET A 433 -38.67 -20.27 -37.95
CA MET A 433 -39.15 -21.44 -37.19
C MET A 433 -39.46 -22.63 -38.08
N LYS A 434 -39.39 -22.48 -39.42
CA LYS A 434 -39.78 -23.55 -40.33
C LYS A 434 -38.75 -24.68 -40.31
N ASP A 435 -39.16 -25.84 -39.80
CA ASP A 435 -38.34 -27.06 -39.67
C ASP A 435 -37.02 -26.85 -38.89
N VAL A 436 -36.98 -25.80 -38.05
CA VAL A 436 -35.85 -25.46 -37.18
C VAL A 436 -36.39 -25.26 -35.76
N THR A 437 -35.75 -25.90 -34.79
CA THR A 437 -36.01 -25.65 -33.36
C THR A 437 -35.09 -24.56 -32.86
N HIS A 438 -35.66 -23.49 -32.31
CA HIS A 438 -34.91 -22.37 -31.75
C HIS A 438 -34.99 -22.35 -30.23
N GLN A 439 -33.88 -22.07 -29.55
CA GLN A 439 -33.81 -21.91 -28.09
C GLN A 439 -33.94 -20.43 -27.71
N PHE A 440 -34.82 -20.17 -26.74
CA PHE A 440 -35.05 -18.83 -26.18
C PHE A 440 -34.47 -18.69 -24.78
N TYR A 441 -34.12 -17.46 -24.43
CA TYR A 441 -33.39 -17.13 -23.21
C TYR A 441 -34.01 -15.96 -22.45
N ILE A 442 -33.78 -15.89 -21.14
CA ILE A 442 -33.96 -14.68 -20.33
C ILE A 442 -32.61 -14.28 -19.72
N GLN A 443 -32.35 -12.97 -19.69
CA GLN A 443 -31.25 -12.36 -18.96
C GLN A 443 -31.71 -11.00 -18.47
N TRP A 444 -31.69 -10.77 -17.15
CA TRP A 444 -32.20 -9.52 -16.56
C TRP A 444 -31.25 -8.34 -16.70
N SER A 445 -29.97 -8.58 -17.04
CA SER A 445 -28.94 -7.54 -17.17
C SER A 445 -28.88 -6.64 -15.94
N ARG A 446 -29.06 -7.24 -14.76
CA ARG A 446 -29.04 -6.52 -13.48
C ARG A 446 -27.61 -6.48 -12.96
N HIS A 447 -27.19 -5.28 -12.59
CA HIS A 447 -25.95 -5.06 -11.88
C HIS A 447 -26.21 -5.03 -10.38
N SER A 448 -25.18 -5.27 -9.60
CA SER A 448 -25.21 -5.09 -8.16
C SER A 448 -23.93 -4.44 -7.72
N ASP A 449 -24.06 -3.63 -6.68
CA ASP A 449 -22.96 -2.94 -6.03
C ASP A 449 -22.98 -3.22 -4.52
N PHE A 450 -21.82 -3.29 -3.88
CA PHE A 450 -21.81 -3.22 -2.41
C PHE A 450 -22.42 -1.88 -1.98
N TYR A 451 -21.93 -0.79 -2.55
CA TYR A 451 -22.45 0.56 -2.34
C TYR A 451 -22.55 1.36 -3.63
N GLN A 452 -23.75 1.82 -3.95
CA GLN A 452 -24.01 2.85 -4.96
C GLN A 452 -24.72 4.07 -4.36
N ILE A 453 -24.35 5.27 -4.81
CA ILE A 453 -25.13 6.47 -4.54
C ILE A 453 -26.44 6.42 -5.35
N ALA A 454 -27.57 6.32 -4.65
CA ALA A 454 -28.89 6.16 -5.27
C ALA A 454 -29.60 7.48 -5.65
N SER A 455 -29.17 8.62 -5.10
CA SER A 455 -29.84 9.92 -5.26
C SER A 455 -28.96 10.97 -5.96
N ASN A 456 -29.59 11.97 -6.56
CA ASN A 456 -28.89 13.09 -7.19
C ASN A 456 -28.19 13.94 -6.13
N GLY A 457 -26.88 13.77 -6.01
CA GLY A 457 -26.08 14.33 -4.92
C GLY A 457 -26.25 13.55 -3.61
N PHE A 458 -25.19 13.51 -2.81
CA PHE A 458 -25.13 12.79 -1.55
C PHE A 458 -24.10 13.44 -0.63
N GLN A 459 -24.43 13.62 0.65
CA GLN A 459 -23.51 14.29 1.56
C GLN A 459 -23.46 13.65 2.94
N ASN A 460 -22.35 13.90 3.64
CA ASN A 460 -22.15 13.49 5.02
C ASN A 460 -22.11 11.96 5.15
N GLY A 461 -21.38 11.25 4.29
CA GLY A 461 -21.31 9.78 4.29
C GLY A 461 -20.18 9.25 5.18
N VAL A 462 -20.42 8.16 5.90
CA VAL A 462 -19.37 7.46 6.67
C VAL A 462 -19.42 5.97 6.37
N PHE A 463 -18.34 5.43 5.83
CA PHE A 463 -18.13 4.02 5.50
C PHE A 463 -16.81 3.62 6.14
N THR A 464 -16.85 2.73 7.13
CA THR A 464 -15.62 2.34 7.82
C THR A 464 -15.63 0.92 8.32
N GLY A 465 -14.50 0.24 8.17
CA GLY A 465 -14.24 -1.08 8.75
C GLY A 465 -15.08 -2.22 8.14
N ASN A 466 -15.71 -2.00 7.00
CA ASN A 466 -16.53 -3.03 6.36
C ASN A 466 -15.64 -4.10 5.72
N LEU A 467 -16.00 -5.37 5.87
CA LEU A 467 -15.38 -6.49 5.19
C LEU A 467 -16.36 -7.03 4.16
N VAL A 468 -16.02 -6.89 2.89
CA VAL A 468 -16.76 -7.47 1.77
C VAL A 468 -15.92 -8.60 1.19
N ASN A 469 -16.26 -9.82 1.58
CA ASN A 469 -15.55 -11.04 1.21
C ASN A 469 -16.41 -11.88 0.25
N GLY A 470 -15.75 -12.48 -0.75
CA GLY A 470 -16.42 -13.36 -1.69
C GLY A 470 -17.52 -12.69 -2.53
N ALA A 471 -17.38 -11.40 -2.84
CA ALA A 471 -18.33 -10.68 -3.67
C ALA A 471 -18.15 -11.00 -5.17
N ASN A 472 -19.19 -10.97 -5.97
CA ASN A 472 -19.10 -10.93 -7.43
C ASN A 472 -19.90 -9.73 -7.92
N VAL A 473 -19.49 -8.54 -7.49
CA VAL A 473 -20.20 -7.28 -7.73
C VAL A 473 -19.20 -6.13 -7.84
N GLN A 474 -19.65 -4.97 -8.32
CA GLN A 474 -18.88 -3.74 -8.17
C GLN A 474 -18.86 -3.34 -6.69
N SER A 475 -17.73 -2.87 -6.17
CA SER A 475 -17.63 -2.57 -4.73
C SER A 475 -18.21 -1.19 -4.42
N VAL A 476 -17.62 -0.12 -4.97
CA VAL A 476 -18.05 1.25 -4.66
C VAL A 476 -18.33 2.03 -5.93
N PHE A 477 -19.55 2.55 -6.06
CA PHE A 477 -20.02 3.34 -7.21
C PHE A 477 -20.53 4.71 -6.78
N LEU A 478 -19.69 5.73 -6.96
CA LEU A 478 -19.98 7.13 -6.62
C LEU A 478 -20.37 7.91 -7.89
N GLY A 479 -21.48 7.55 -8.53
CA GLY A 479 -21.88 8.16 -9.80
C GLY A 479 -23.40 8.14 -10.01
N PRO A 480 -24.17 8.95 -9.27
CA PRO A 480 -25.62 8.98 -9.44
C PRO A 480 -26.00 9.32 -10.88
N ALA A 481 -27.07 8.70 -11.38
CA ALA A 481 -27.47 8.82 -12.79
C ALA A 481 -27.76 10.27 -13.22
N GLY A 482 -28.29 11.12 -12.32
CA GLY A 482 -28.56 12.53 -12.59
C GLY A 482 -27.42 13.49 -12.21
N GLY A 483 -26.27 12.99 -11.74
CA GLY A 483 -25.17 13.82 -11.23
C GLY A 483 -25.47 14.46 -9.88
N GLY A 484 -24.74 15.53 -9.55
CA GLY A 484 -24.91 16.30 -8.31
C GLY A 484 -23.65 16.40 -7.46
N LEU A 485 -23.77 17.13 -6.34
CA LEU A 485 -22.68 17.30 -5.38
C LEU A 485 -22.59 16.07 -4.46
N ILE A 486 -21.44 15.42 -4.48
CA ILE A 486 -21.05 14.34 -3.56
C ILE A 486 -20.06 14.96 -2.58
N ALA A 487 -20.45 15.11 -1.30
CA ALA A 487 -19.62 15.84 -0.36
C ALA A 487 -19.50 15.25 1.04
N ASP A 488 -18.36 15.48 1.69
CA ASP A 488 -18.09 15.08 3.08
C ASP A 488 -18.35 13.57 3.27
N CYS A 489 -17.71 12.73 2.44
CA CYS A 489 -17.89 11.27 2.42
C CYS A 489 -16.58 10.55 2.68
N PHE A 490 -16.56 9.61 3.62
CA PHE A 490 -15.36 8.92 4.08
C PHE A 490 -15.49 7.41 3.91
N PHE A 491 -14.49 6.79 3.27
CA PHE A 491 -14.30 5.35 3.13
C PHE A 491 -12.96 5.01 3.80
N ILE A 492 -13.01 4.34 4.94
CA ILE A 492 -11.84 4.14 5.81
C ILE A 492 -11.75 2.68 6.25
N ASN A 493 -10.58 2.04 6.08
CA ASN A 493 -10.37 0.66 6.54
C ASN A 493 -11.41 -0.35 5.99
N ASP A 494 -11.98 -0.09 4.81
CA ASP A 494 -12.86 -1.05 4.15
C ASP A 494 -12.03 -2.07 3.34
N ILE A 495 -12.45 -3.33 3.34
CA ILE A 495 -11.86 -4.42 2.57
C ILE A 495 -12.87 -4.88 1.54
N TYR A 496 -12.46 -4.92 0.28
CA TYR A 496 -13.24 -5.37 -0.86
C TYR A 496 -12.50 -6.51 -1.57
N HIS A 497 -13.07 -7.71 -1.47
CA HIS A 497 -12.61 -8.89 -2.18
C HIS A 497 -13.72 -9.49 -3.02
N THR A 498 -13.40 -9.75 -4.29
CA THR A 498 -14.33 -10.36 -5.23
C THR A 498 -13.88 -11.76 -5.65
N VAL A 499 -14.78 -12.73 -5.83
CA VAL A 499 -14.43 -14.08 -6.31
C VAL A 499 -13.98 -14.09 -7.77
N ALA A 500 -14.42 -13.11 -8.56
CA ALA A 500 -14.02 -12.90 -9.95
C ALA A 500 -14.32 -11.46 -10.36
N ALA A 501 -13.34 -10.56 -10.26
CA ALA A 501 -13.53 -9.15 -10.61
C ALA A 501 -13.96 -8.98 -12.08
N GLY A 502 -13.40 -9.78 -13.00
CA GLY A 502 -13.61 -9.60 -14.44
C GLY A 502 -13.27 -8.17 -14.86
N ASP A 503 -14.18 -7.52 -15.60
CA ASP A 503 -14.05 -6.11 -16.00
C ASP A 503 -14.69 -5.12 -14.99
N LYS A 504 -15.24 -5.61 -13.87
CA LYS A 504 -15.90 -4.75 -12.86
C LYS A 504 -14.84 -3.84 -12.21
N LYS A 505 -15.20 -2.57 -11.99
CA LYS A 505 -14.35 -1.57 -11.31
C LYS A 505 -15.17 -0.78 -10.32
N SER A 506 -14.57 -0.44 -9.18
CA SER A 506 -15.10 0.64 -8.37
C SER A 506 -14.96 1.94 -9.15
N GLN A 507 -15.94 2.84 -9.07
CA GLN A 507 -16.02 3.99 -9.96
C GLN A 507 -16.38 5.26 -9.21
N TRP A 508 -15.65 6.34 -9.48
CA TRP A 508 -16.01 7.70 -9.09
C TRP A 508 -16.41 8.49 -10.35
N GLY A 509 -17.62 9.03 -10.32
CA GLY A 509 -18.10 9.99 -11.31
C GLY A 509 -19.02 9.43 -12.40
N LYS A 510 -19.90 10.31 -12.87
CA LYS A 510 -20.70 10.30 -14.10
C LYS A 510 -20.83 11.77 -14.55
N ALA A 511 -21.56 12.02 -15.63
CA ALA A 511 -21.86 13.39 -16.07
C ALA A 511 -22.46 14.23 -14.92
N ASN A 512 -21.96 15.46 -14.78
CA ASN A 512 -22.38 16.47 -13.79
C ASN A 512 -22.17 16.09 -12.31
N CYS A 513 -21.23 15.20 -11.99
CA CYS A 513 -20.85 14.92 -10.61
C CYS A 513 -19.75 15.87 -10.12
N GLN A 514 -19.95 16.52 -8.97
CA GLN A 514 -18.91 17.32 -8.29
C GLN A 514 -18.54 16.64 -6.98
N PHE A 515 -17.26 16.43 -6.73
CA PHE A 515 -16.76 15.82 -5.49
C PHE A 515 -16.13 16.89 -4.60
N SER A 516 -16.55 16.92 -3.34
CA SER A 516 -16.02 17.87 -2.36
C SER A 516 -15.76 17.17 -1.04
N HIS A 517 -14.50 17.09 -0.59
CA HIS A 517 -14.17 16.38 0.65
C HIS A 517 -14.65 14.91 0.65
N VAL A 518 -14.34 14.19 -0.44
CA VAL A 518 -14.53 12.74 -0.55
C VAL A 518 -13.19 12.06 -0.35
N VAL A 519 -13.12 11.22 0.68
CA VAL A 519 -11.88 10.65 1.21
C VAL A 519 -11.96 9.12 1.15
N ALA A 520 -11.00 8.50 0.48
CA ALA A 520 -10.73 7.07 0.57
C ALA A 520 -9.34 6.86 1.15
N MET A 521 -9.29 6.35 2.39
CA MET A 521 -8.04 6.12 3.10
C MET A 521 -7.94 4.73 3.71
N HIS A 522 -6.76 4.12 3.62
CA HIS A 522 -6.53 2.81 4.23
C HIS A 522 -7.55 1.75 3.80
N ASN A 523 -8.02 1.76 2.55
CA ASN A 523 -8.88 0.68 2.05
C ASN A 523 -8.06 -0.38 1.31
N THR A 524 -8.57 -1.61 1.29
CA THR A 524 -7.98 -2.72 0.55
C THR A 524 -8.96 -3.18 -0.52
N TRP A 525 -8.64 -2.93 -1.79
CA TRP A 525 -9.25 -3.66 -2.91
C TRP A 525 -8.31 -4.78 -3.31
N THR A 526 -8.70 -6.04 -3.16
CA THR A 526 -7.78 -7.16 -3.45
C THR A 526 -7.65 -7.42 -4.94
N ASN A 527 -8.70 -7.22 -5.74
CA ASN A 527 -8.67 -7.56 -7.16
C ASN A 527 -9.56 -6.71 -8.07
N GLN A 528 -10.18 -5.67 -7.51
CA GLN A 528 -10.97 -4.72 -8.28
C GLN A 528 -10.27 -3.35 -8.35
N SER A 529 -9.98 -2.86 -9.56
CA SER A 529 -9.41 -1.51 -9.73
C SER A 529 -10.44 -0.42 -9.44
N VAL A 530 -9.95 0.80 -9.17
CA VAL A 530 -10.77 2.01 -9.05
C VAL A 530 -10.62 2.86 -10.31
N SER A 531 -11.71 3.44 -10.81
CA SER A 531 -11.76 4.27 -12.01
C SER A 531 -12.39 5.63 -11.71
N ILE A 532 -11.70 6.72 -12.04
CA ILE A 532 -12.20 8.09 -11.93
C ILE A 532 -12.59 8.59 -13.33
N ARG A 533 -13.84 8.99 -13.51
CA ARG A 533 -14.45 9.31 -14.83
C ARG A 533 -14.28 10.77 -15.25
N MET A 534 -13.03 11.22 -15.42
CA MET A 534 -12.68 12.58 -15.91
C MET A 534 -13.14 12.84 -17.37
N ASP A 535 -13.53 11.80 -18.11
CA ASP A 535 -14.18 11.86 -19.42
C ASP A 535 -15.62 12.37 -19.35
N SER A 536 -16.21 12.39 -18.16
CA SER A 536 -17.58 12.83 -17.95
C SER A 536 -17.68 14.35 -17.98
N VAL A 537 -18.72 14.84 -18.68
CA VAL A 537 -19.02 16.28 -18.75
C VAL A 537 -19.23 16.86 -17.35
N ASN A 538 -18.60 18.01 -17.06
CA ASN A 538 -18.70 18.73 -15.78
C ASN A 538 -18.34 17.89 -14.53
N MET A 539 -17.45 16.91 -14.67
CA MET A 539 -16.91 16.15 -13.54
C MET A 539 -15.68 16.86 -12.96
N ASP A 540 -15.61 16.99 -11.63
CA ASP A 540 -14.60 17.82 -10.94
C ASP A 540 -14.40 17.32 -9.49
N LEU A 541 -13.18 17.38 -8.96
CA LEU A 541 -12.85 17.10 -7.56
C LEU A 541 -12.20 18.31 -6.90
N ASP A 542 -12.50 18.59 -5.63
CA ASP A 542 -11.85 19.68 -4.90
C ASP A 542 -10.59 19.25 -4.14
N SER A 543 -9.86 20.23 -3.63
CA SER A 543 -8.60 20.02 -2.89
C SER A 543 -8.79 19.39 -1.50
N TYR A 544 -10.04 19.19 -1.06
CA TYR A 544 -10.35 18.47 0.17
C TYR A 544 -10.58 16.98 -0.09
N CYS A 545 -10.67 16.54 -1.35
CA CYS A 545 -10.73 15.13 -1.68
C CYS A 545 -9.36 14.46 -1.45
N ALA A 546 -9.36 13.19 -1.05
CA ALA A 546 -8.13 12.46 -0.79
C ALA A 546 -8.25 10.97 -1.15
N PHE A 547 -7.17 10.44 -1.71
CA PHE A 547 -7.00 9.01 -2.01
C PHE A 547 -5.62 8.56 -1.53
N ALA A 548 -5.54 8.06 -0.30
CA ALA A 548 -4.25 7.81 0.36
C ALA A 548 -4.16 6.49 1.14
N ASN A 549 -2.96 5.90 1.20
CA ASN A 549 -2.68 4.68 1.96
C ASN A 549 -3.59 3.49 1.60
N ASN A 550 -4.09 3.41 0.36
CA ASN A 550 -4.89 2.26 -0.09
C ASN A 550 -4.00 1.18 -0.72
N ALA A 551 -4.44 -0.08 -0.64
CA ALA A 551 -3.89 -1.21 -1.38
C ALA A 551 -4.91 -1.64 -2.46
N LEU A 552 -4.50 -1.66 -3.73
CA LEU A 552 -5.43 -1.93 -4.85
C LEU A 552 -4.72 -2.39 -6.13
N PRO A 553 -5.39 -3.04 -7.10
CA PRO A 553 -4.76 -3.35 -8.38
C PRO A 553 -4.31 -2.12 -9.17
N GLY A 554 -5.04 -1.00 -9.05
CA GLY A 554 -4.67 0.27 -9.68
C GLY A 554 -5.78 1.32 -9.57
N LEU A 555 -5.39 2.58 -9.76
CA LEU A 555 -6.30 3.73 -9.86
C LEU A 555 -6.17 4.34 -11.26
N GLY A 556 -7.19 4.15 -12.09
CA GLY A 556 -7.23 4.68 -13.45
C GLY A 556 -8.04 5.96 -13.56
N TYR A 557 -7.68 6.83 -14.51
CA TYR A 557 -8.48 7.96 -14.95
C TYR A 557 -9.00 7.67 -16.36
N ALA A 558 -10.32 7.70 -16.55
CA ALA A 558 -10.89 7.71 -17.89
C ALA A 558 -10.94 9.15 -18.40
N GLY A 559 -10.46 9.42 -19.62
CA GLY A 559 -10.48 10.76 -20.21
C GLY A 559 -9.22 11.58 -19.92
N ALA A 560 -9.40 12.86 -19.57
CA ALA A 560 -8.30 13.72 -19.15
C ALA A 560 -7.55 13.09 -17.96
N GLY A 561 -6.25 13.35 -17.84
CA GLY A 561 -5.38 12.79 -16.80
C GLY A 561 -5.80 13.16 -15.37
N PRO A 562 -4.95 12.93 -14.36
CA PRO A 562 -5.31 13.15 -12.96
C PRO A 562 -5.83 14.58 -12.72
N ASP A 563 -6.86 14.69 -11.87
CA ASP A 563 -7.38 15.97 -11.41
C ASP A 563 -6.29 16.69 -10.58
N PRO A 564 -5.98 17.97 -10.87
CA PRO A 564 -4.91 18.69 -10.19
C PRO A 564 -5.19 18.98 -8.71
N ASP A 565 -6.46 19.00 -8.29
CA ASP A 565 -6.85 19.35 -6.92
C ASP A 565 -6.75 18.13 -5.98
N MET A 566 -6.99 16.91 -6.48
CA MET A 566 -6.82 15.68 -5.71
C MET A 566 -5.59 14.90 -6.16
N VAL A 567 -4.50 14.97 -5.38
CA VAL A 567 -3.27 14.20 -5.61
C VAL A 567 -3.26 12.91 -4.79
N PRO A 568 -3.39 11.71 -5.40
CA PRO A 568 -3.26 10.44 -4.69
C PRO A 568 -1.85 10.29 -4.12
N ARG A 569 -1.73 9.72 -2.92
CA ARG A 569 -0.43 9.55 -2.26
C ARG A 569 -0.34 8.30 -1.42
N ASP A 570 0.87 7.83 -1.15
CA ASP A 570 1.12 6.76 -0.18
C ASP A 570 0.38 5.44 -0.50
N ASN A 571 -0.06 5.16 -1.73
CA ASN A 571 -0.81 3.94 -2.07
C ASN A 571 0.12 2.78 -2.48
N HIS A 572 -0.35 1.53 -2.43
CA HIS A 572 0.35 0.38 -3.02
C HIS A 572 -0.49 -0.22 -4.15
N VAL A 573 0.10 -0.39 -5.33
CA VAL A 573 -0.56 -1.00 -6.48
C VAL A 573 0.02 -2.37 -6.86
N HIS A 574 -0.82 -3.24 -7.41
CA HIS A 574 -0.39 -4.59 -7.80
C HIS A 574 0.47 -4.53 -9.06
N GLY A 575 1.58 -5.26 -9.12
CA GLY A 575 2.37 -5.50 -10.32
C GLY A 575 2.56 -4.27 -11.23
N ALA A 576 2.03 -4.35 -12.46
CA ALA A 576 2.08 -3.28 -13.47
C ALA A 576 0.93 -2.25 -13.35
N GLY A 577 0.17 -2.28 -12.26
CA GLY A 577 -0.81 -1.28 -11.91
C GLY A 577 -0.19 0.11 -11.80
N ALA A 578 -1.02 1.14 -12.00
CA ALA A 578 -0.57 2.52 -11.97
C ALA A 578 -1.55 3.39 -11.19
N ILE A 579 -1.01 4.48 -10.64
CA ILE A 579 -1.78 5.65 -10.20
C ILE A 579 -1.16 6.86 -10.88
N PRO A 580 -1.70 7.32 -12.02
CA PRO A 580 -1.19 8.51 -12.70
C PRO A 580 -1.16 9.72 -11.77
N GLY A 581 -0.03 10.41 -11.67
CA GLY A 581 0.15 11.55 -10.76
C GLY A 581 0.26 11.18 -9.28
N GLY A 582 0.31 9.89 -8.93
CA GLY A 582 0.45 9.42 -7.56
C GLY A 582 1.83 9.71 -6.97
N LEU A 583 1.87 10.28 -5.78
CA LEU A 583 3.10 10.50 -5.01
C LEU A 583 3.35 9.33 -4.06
N GLU A 584 4.63 8.98 -3.84
CA GLU A 584 5.04 7.97 -2.84
C GLU A 584 4.25 6.64 -2.95
N THR A 585 3.84 6.33 -4.17
CA THR A 585 3.08 5.12 -4.51
C THR A 585 4.05 4.04 -4.89
N THR A 586 3.90 2.88 -4.26
CA THR A 586 4.73 1.69 -4.50
C THR A 586 3.96 0.72 -5.39
N SER A 587 4.67 -0.11 -6.13
CA SER A 587 4.05 -1.12 -7.01
C SER A 587 4.75 -2.47 -6.84
N GLY A 588 3.98 -3.56 -6.80
CA GLY A 588 4.53 -4.91 -6.69
C GLY A 588 3.45 -5.95 -6.42
N GLY A 589 3.78 -7.22 -6.59
CA GLY A 589 2.96 -8.35 -6.18
C GLY A 589 1.63 -8.44 -6.92
N ASP A 590 0.77 -9.30 -6.41
CA ASP A 590 -0.58 -9.55 -6.91
C ASP A 590 -1.49 -9.97 -5.74
N GLU A 591 -2.74 -10.27 -6.04
CA GLU A 591 -3.72 -10.71 -5.05
C GLU A 591 -3.23 -11.92 -4.22
N ALA A 592 -2.50 -12.85 -4.84
CA ALA A 592 -2.06 -14.08 -4.18
C ALA A 592 -0.84 -13.87 -3.28
N THR A 593 -0.09 -12.79 -3.46
CA THR A 593 1.20 -12.57 -2.78
C THR A 593 1.18 -11.41 -1.78
N LEU A 594 0.29 -10.43 -1.95
CA LEU A 594 0.25 -9.23 -1.11
C LEU A 594 -0.53 -9.42 0.20
N PHE A 595 -1.23 -10.54 0.35
CA PHE A 595 -2.01 -10.86 1.54
C PHE A 595 -1.73 -12.29 2.00
N ALA A 596 -1.96 -12.58 3.28
CA ALA A 596 -1.63 -13.86 3.90
C ALA A 596 -2.37 -15.06 3.27
N ASP A 597 -3.71 -14.98 3.15
CA ASP A 597 -4.52 -15.99 2.46
C ASP A 597 -5.89 -15.42 2.06
N VAL A 598 -5.97 -14.84 0.87
CA VAL A 598 -7.22 -14.27 0.32
C VAL A 598 -8.33 -15.32 0.19
N THR A 599 -7.98 -16.58 -0.12
CA THR A 599 -8.99 -17.65 -0.30
C THR A 599 -9.64 -18.03 1.03
N ALA A 600 -8.88 -17.97 2.12
CA ALA A 600 -9.39 -18.14 3.48
C ALA A 600 -10.04 -16.88 4.07
N GLY A 601 -10.04 -15.74 3.35
CA GLY A 601 -10.51 -14.45 3.84
C GLY A 601 -9.54 -13.77 4.82
N ASP A 602 -8.27 -14.16 4.82
CA ASP A 602 -7.20 -13.49 5.58
C ASP A 602 -6.49 -12.45 4.70
N PHE A 603 -6.86 -11.20 4.91
CA PHE A 603 -6.34 -10.05 4.17
C PHE A 603 -5.16 -9.36 4.88
N THR A 604 -4.55 -10.02 5.87
CA THR A 604 -3.37 -9.48 6.56
C THR A 604 -2.28 -9.19 5.53
N PRO A 605 -1.66 -7.99 5.52
CA PRO A 605 -0.62 -7.65 4.57
C PRO A 605 0.54 -8.65 4.61
N ALA A 606 1.08 -8.98 3.44
CA ALA A 606 2.20 -9.91 3.28
C ALA A 606 3.19 -9.45 2.21
N ALA A 607 4.39 -10.04 2.24
CA ALA A 607 5.45 -9.86 1.25
C ALA A 607 5.72 -8.38 0.92
N GLN A 608 5.50 -7.96 -0.33
CA GLN A 608 5.83 -6.61 -0.79
C GLN A 608 4.94 -5.52 -0.20
N LEU A 609 3.71 -5.85 0.21
CA LEU A 609 2.82 -4.91 0.89
C LEU A 609 3.34 -4.59 2.30
N GLU A 610 3.80 -5.61 3.01
CA GLU A 610 4.39 -5.50 4.34
C GLU A 610 5.80 -4.89 4.32
N ALA A 611 6.60 -5.21 3.30
CA ALA A 611 7.96 -4.68 3.13
C ALA A 611 8.01 -3.21 2.65
N SER A 612 6.86 -2.59 2.36
CA SER A 612 6.75 -1.20 1.89
C SER A 612 5.93 -0.32 2.83
N PRO A 613 6.27 -0.23 4.14
CA PRO A 613 5.48 0.50 5.12
C PRO A 613 5.56 2.01 4.88
N LYS A 614 4.51 2.74 5.28
CA LYS A 614 4.38 4.20 5.11
C LYS A 614 3.79 4.84 6.35
N ALA A 615 3.98 6.14 6.50
CA ALA A 615 3.31 6.89 7.55
C ALA A 615 1.79 6.71 7.44
N PRO A 616 1.10 6.25 8.49
CA PRO A 616 -0.35 6.11 8.46
C PRO A 616 -1.02 7.47 8.39
N ARG A 617 -2.18 7.52 7.74
CA ARG A 617 -3.08 8.69 7.72
C ARG A 617 -4.29 8.50 8.62
N PHE A 618 -4.46 7.32 9.21
CA PHE A 618 -5.49 7.03 10.19
C PHE A 618 -4.93 6.09 11.27
N ALA A 619 -5.21 6.38 12.55
CA ALA A 619 -4.45 5.81 13.65
C ALA A 619 -4.71 4.30 13.89
N TRP A 620 -5.92 3.83 13.60
CA TRP A 620 -6.32 2.45 13.88
C TRP A 620 -6.56 1.68 12.58
N ASP A 621 -6.26 0.39 12.59
CA ASP A 621 -6.67 -0.52 11.52
C ASP A 621 -8.10 -1.04 11.73
N ARG A 622 -8.60 -1.84 10.80
CA ARG A 622 -9.94 -2.46 10.91
C ARG A 622 -10.10 -3.31 12.18
N ASN A 623 -9.04 -3.97 12.62
CA ASN A 623 -9.07 -4.81 13.83
C ASN A 623 -8.90 -4.00 15.12
N ARG A 624 -8.97 -2.66 15.03
CA ARG A 624 -8.89 -1.70 16.15
C ARG A 624 -7.49 -1.65 16.78
N GLN A 625 -6.48 -2.14 16.08
CA GLN A 625 -5.10 -2.09 16.50
C GLN A 625 -4.49 -0.74 16.10
N LEU A 626 -3.69 -0.16 16.99
CA LEU A 626 -2.95 1.06 16.69
C LEU A 626 -1.86 0.76 15.65
N ARG A 627 -1.79 1.59 14.61
CA ARG A 627 -0.73 1.58 13.61
C ARG A 627 0.55 2.19 14.19
N ALA A 628 1.69 1.68 13.75
CA ALA A 628 2.99 2.25 14.14
C ALA A 628 3.30 3.53 13.36
N GLU A 629 4.45 4.15 13.66
CA GLU A 629 4.93 5.37 12.98
C GLU A 629 5.01 5.19 11.45
N VAL A 630 5.33 3.97 11.02
CA VAL A 630 5.12 3.49 9.65
C VAL A 630 4.36 2.17 9.74
N ASP A 631 3.51 1.86 8.77
CA ASP A 631 2.76 0.60 8.71
C ASP A 631 2.40 0.22 7.27
N ALA A 632 2.03 -1.03 7.04
CA ALA A 632 1.51 -1.46 5.75
C ALA A 632 0.26 -0.64 5.39
N VAL A 633 0.14 -0.32 4.10
CA VAL A 633 -1.03 0.40 3.57
C VAL A 633 -2.21 -0.57 3.37
N GLY A 634 -3.42 -0.02 3.27
CA GLY A 634 -4.66 -0.80 3.28
C GLY A 634 -5.29 -0.88 4.67
N ALA A 635 -6.34 -1.69 4.77
CA ALA A 635 -7.28 -1.69 5.90
C ALA A 635 -6.77 -2.37 7.17
N LEU A 636 -5.85 -3.31 7.04
CA LEU A 636 -5.24 -4.03 8.14
C LEU A 636 -3.82 -3.51 8.36
N LYS A 637 -3.35 -3.55 9.61
CA LYS A 637 -1.93 -3.31 9.86
C LYS A 637 -1.08 -4.50 9.42
N GLY A 638 0.14 -4.22 9.01
CA GLY A 638 1.14 -5.26 8.78
C GLY A 638 1.73 -5.76 10.08
N VAL A 639 2.33 -6.94 10.05
CA VAL A 639 3.15 -7.45 11.15
C VAL A 639 4.57 -6.94 10.88
N ILE A 640 4.84 -5.67 11.22
CA ILE A 640 6.17 -5.08 10.99
C ILE A 640 7.21 -5.80 11.86
N VAL A 641 7.90 -6.75 11.23
CA VAL A 641 8.96 -7.57 11.80
C VAL A 641 10.36 -7.08 11.39
N THR A 642 10.43 -5.96 10.66
CA THR A 642 11.69 -5.39 10.17
C THR A 642 11.93 -4.03 10.85
N PRO A 643 13.12 -3.80 11.45
CA PRO A 643 13.44 -2.51 12.05
C PRO A 643 13.73 -1.45 10.97
N GLY A 644 13.67 -0.17 11.36
CA GLY A 644 14.23 0.93 10.59
C GLY A 644 15.75 0.80 10.42
N ALA A 645 16.34 1.65 9.58
CA ALA A 645 17.78 1.60 9.29
C ALA A 645 18.62 1.76 10.57
N PHE A 646 19.65 0.92 10.70
CA PHE A 646 20.66 0.97 11.75
C PHE A 646 22.04 0.77 11.12
N ALA A 647 23.12 1.00 11.86
CA ALA A 647 24.47 0.81 11.32
C ALA A 647 25.47 0.42 12.41
N PHE A 648 26.46 -0.38 12.04
CA PHE A 648 27.62 -0.70 12.86
C PHE A 648 28.82 0.13 12.43
N ALA A 649 29.56 0.69 13.40
CA ALA A 649 30.79 1.40 13.13
C ALA A 649 31.91 0.42 12.76
N ALA A 650 32.61 0.65 11.65
CA ALA A 650 33.75 -0.16 11.25
C ALA A 650 34.93 0.02 12.23
N ALA A 651 35.70 -1.06 12.45
CA ALA A 651 36.96 -1.01 13.19
C ALA A 651 38.15 -1.06 12.23
N ALA A 652 38.98 -0.03 12.25
CA ALA A 652 40.24 0.03 11.50
C ALA A 652 41.44 -0.17 12.44
N ASP A 653 42.61 -0.47 11.87
CA ASP A 653 43.85 -0.73 12.61
C ASP A 653 43.70 -1.78 13.71
N ALA A 654 42.88 -2.80 13.46
CA ALA A 654 42.63 -3.88 14.40
C ALA A 654 43.89 -4.74 14.63
N GLU A 655 44.17 -5.09 15.87
CA GLU A 655 45.12 -6.15 16.22
C GLU A 655 44.75 -7.46 15.49
N LEU A 656 45.74 -8.22 15.05
CA LEU A 656 45.51 -9.49 14.35
C LEU A 656 44.89 -10.54 15.29
N ASP A 657 44.13 -11.48 14.71
CA ASP A 657 43.53 -12.64 15.42
C ASP A 657 42.86 -12.25 16.76
N THR A 658 42.24 -11.08 16.77
CA THR A 658 41.63 -10.48 17.96
C THR A 658 40.13 -10.34 17.76
N VAL A 659 39.34 -10.65 18.81
CA VAL A 659 37.87 -10.50 18.80
C VAL A 659 37.51 -9.02 18.95
N TYR A 660 36.72 -8.51 18.02
CA TYR A 660 36.15 -7.16 18.05
C TYR A 660 34.65 -7.22 18.27
N VAL A 661 34.15 -6.33 19.13
CA VAL A 661 32.71 -6.15 19.40
C VAL A 661 32.29 -4.79 18.84
N SER A 662 31.16 -4.74 18.13
CA SER A 662 30.62 -3.52 17.56
C SER A 662 30.05 -2.58 18.63
N ASN A 663 29.63 -1.38 18.22
CA ASN A 663 28.67 -0.60 19.02
C ASN A 663 27.34 -1.36 19.15
N ALA A 664 26.60 -1.09 20.23
CA ALA A 664 25.22 -1.55 20.36
C ALA A 664 24.31 -0.72 19.45
N VAL A 665 23.43 -1.39 18.72
CA VAL A 665 22.37 -0.77 17.92
C VAL A 665 21.02 -1.10 18.55
N THR A 666 20.11 -0.12 18.61
CA THR A 666 18.74 -0.35 19.08
C THR A 666 17.84 -0.62 17.88
N LEU A 667 17.14 -1.74 17.89
CA LEU A 667 16.12 -2.05 16.88
C LEU A 667 14.88 -1.23 17.16
N ALA A 668 14.43 -0.45 16.18
CA ALA A 668 13.27 0.43 16.32
C ALA A 668 12.36 0.31 15.09
N GLY A 669 11.07 0.59 15.26
CA GLY A 669 10.07 0.56 14.18
C GLY A 669 9.39 -0.79 13.97
N MET A 670 9.69 -1.79 14.79
CA MET A 670 9.03 -3.11 14.75
C MET A 670 7.75 -3.09 15.61
N VAL A 671 6.74 -3.87 15.23
CA VAL A 671 5.49 -4.06 16.00
C VAL A 671 5.24 -5.50 16.39
N ALA A 672 6.14 -6.40 15.99
CA ALA A 672 6.17 -7.81 16.34
C ALA A 672 7.63 -8.33 16.32
N PRO A 673 7.94 -9.48 16.97
CA PRO A 673 9.28 -10.04 16.96
C PRO A 673 9.74 -10.38 15.55
N GLY A 674 10.90 -9.86 15.15
CA GLY A 674 11.51 -10.08 13.85
C GLY A 674 12.54 -11.18 13.87
N GLN A 675 12.57 -12.02 12.84
CA GLN A 675 13.59 -13.06 12.74
C GLN A 675 14.98 -12.42 12.60
N LEU A 676 15.89 -12.82 13.50
CA LEU A 676 17.25 -12.33 13.59
C LEU A 676 18.23 -13.47 13.32
N PHE A 677 19.16 -13.26 12.41
CA PHE A 677 20.29 -14.16 12.18
C PHE A 677 21.54 -13.40 11.74
N VAL A 678 22.70 -14.04 11.83
CA VAL A 678 24.00 -13.45 11.51
C VAL A 678 24.80 -14.38 10.60
N THR A 679 25.62 -13.80 9.73
CA THR A 679 26.63 -14.53 8.93
C THR A 679 28.01 -13.90 9.13
N GLY A 680 29.07 -14.70 9.13
CA GLY A 680 30.44 -14.20 9.31
C GLY A 680 30.82 -13.76 10.73
N GLY A 681 29.96 -13.99 11.74
CA GLY A 681 30.21 -13.63 13.14
C GLY A 681 29.15 -14.17 14.10
N GLU A 682 29.09 -13.59 15.30
CA GLU A 682 28.06 -13.87 16.32
C GLU A 682 27.38 -12.57 16.77
N TYR A 683 26.17 -12.67 17.28
CA TYR A 683 25.43 -11.54 17.86
C TYR A 683 25.06 -11.81 19.33
N ARG A 684 24.70 -10.76 20.06
CA ARG A 684 23.97 -10.88 21.33
C ARG A 684 22.84 -9.85 21.39
N VAL A 685 21.73 -10.22 22.03
CA VAL A 685 20.55 -9.37 22.23
C VAL A 685 20.48 -8.96 23.71
N ASN A 686 20.26 -7.68 24.01
CA ASN A 686 20.10 -7.11 25.35
C ASN A 686 21.20 -7.51 26.34
N GLY A 687 22.45 -7.56 25.87
CA GLY A 687 23.60 -7.97 26.69
C GLY A 687 23.61 -9.44 27.10
N GLY A 688 22.80 -10.29 26.46
CA GLY A 688 22.74 -11.73 26.68
C GLY A 688 23.96 -12.51 26.19
N ALA A 689 23.82 -13.83 26.07
CA ALA A 689 24.87 -14.70 25.54
C ALA A 689 25.11 -14.47 24.04
N TRP A 690 26.36 -14.61 23.61
CA TRP A 690 26.72 -14.60 22.20
C TRP A 690 26.22 -15.86 21.50
N SER A 691 25.66 -15.70 20.30
CA SER A 691 25.07 -16.78 19.51
C SER A 691 25.21 -16.50 18.02
N SER A 692 25.27 -17.56 17.21
CA SER A 692 25.10 -17.52 15.75
C SER A 692 23.82 -18.22 15.29
N ALA A 693 23.02 -18.75 16.21
CA ALA A 693 21.76 -19.44 15.89
C ALA A 693 20.66 -18.42 15.56
N ASN A 694 19.75 -18.78 14.68
CA ASN A 694 18.59 -17.93 14.36
C ASN A 694 17.69 -17.76 15.59
N THR A 695 17.21 -16.54 15.84
CA THR A 695 16.27 -16.21 16.92
C THR A 695 15.23 -15.18 16.43
N THR A 696 14.45 -14.63 17.34
CA THR A 696 13.70 -13.39 17.15
C THR A 696 14.25 -12.26 18.03
N ALA A 697 14.10 -11.02 17.58
CA ALA A 697 14.35 -9.82 18.38
C ALA A 697 13.11 -8.93 18.38
N ASP A 698 12.86 -8.27 19.51
CA ASP A 698 11.72 -7.39 19.73
C ASP A 698 12.05 -5.92 19.44
N ASN A 699 11.02 -5.11 19.25
CA ASN A 699 11.18 -3.67 19.16
C ASN A 699 11.76 -3.11 20.47
N GLY A 700 12.81 -2.29 20.36
CA GLY A 700 13.55 -1.74 21.49
C GLY A 700 14.71 -2.61 21.96
N ASP A 701 14.88 -3.82 21.42
CA ASP A 701 16.04 -4.65 21.73
C ASP A 701 17.34 -3.98 21.27
N THR A 702 18.41 -4.21 22.03
CA THR A 702 19.77 -3.79 21.66
C THR A 702 20.55 -4.98 21.13
N VAL A 703 21.22 -4.80 20.00
CA VAL A 703 22.03 -5.85 19.35
C VAL A 703 23.48 -5.39 19.21
N GLU A 704 24.41 -6.28 19.52
CA GLU A 704 25.83 -6.12 19.24
C GLU A 704 26.31 -7.29 18.40
N LEU A 705 27.27 -7.04 17.52
CA LEU A 705 27.98 -8.05 16.75
C LEU A 705 29.38 -8.27 17.30
N ARG A 706 29.90 -9.48 17.12
CA ARG A 706 31.33 -9.76 17.27
C ARG A 706 31.86 -10.59 16.12
N VAL A 707 33.11 -10.30 15.77
CA VAL A 707 33.88 -11.06 14.78
C VAL A 707 35.35 -11.10 15.19
N THR A 708 36.06 -12.17 14.81
CA THR A 708 37.52 -12.23 14.96
C THR A 708 38.16 -11.61 13.72
N SER A 709 39.03 -10.63 13.94
CA SER A 709 39.85 -10.00 12.90
C SER A 709 40.79 -11.01 12.24
N SER A 710 41.27 -10.71 11.03
CA SER A 710 42.16 -11.59 10.28
C SER A 710 43.52 -11.77 10.98
N ASP A 711 44.19 -12.88 10.72
CA ASP A 711 45.61 -13.09 11.02
C ASP A 711 46.55 -12.46 9.98
N ALA A 712 45.99 -12.01 8.84
CA ALA A 712 46.69 -11.29 7.79
C ALA A 712 46.64 -9.78 8.02
N SER A 713 47.73 -9.12 7.66
CA SER A 713 47.89 -7.66 7.68
C SER A 713 47.01 -6.98 6.64
N GLU A 714 46.40 -5.83 6.98
CA GLU A 714 45.53 -5.03 6.11
C GLU A 714 44.37 -5.83 5.47
N ALA A 715 43.89 -6.86 6.15
CA ALA A 715 42.80 -7.70 5.71
C ALA A 715 41.49 -7.35 6.44
N THR A 716 40.38 -7.37 5.71
CA THR A 716 39.05 -7.05 6.24
C THR A 716 38.22 -8.31 6.45
N VAL A 717 37.63 -8.45 7.63
CA VAL A 717 36.62 -9.48 7.95
C VAL A 717 35.27 -8.80 8.20
N THR A 718 34.17 -9.43 7.79
CA THR A 718 32.82 -8.87 7.87
C THR A 718 31.86 -9.83 8.58
N ALA A 719 31.12 -9.32 9.56
CA ALA A 719 29.92 -9.96 10.09
C ALA A 719 28.67 -9.20 9.62
N ARG A 720 27.68 -9.91 9.08
CA ARG A 720 26.42 -9.34 8.59
C ARG A 720 25.27 -9.80 9.47
N LEU A 721 24.56 -8.84 10.08
CA LEU A 721 23.30 -9.10 10.80
C LEU A 721 22.13 -8.90 9.83
N THR A 722 21.15 -9.79 9.89
CA THR A 722 19.86 -9.62 9.23
C THR A 722 18.75 -9.68 10.27
N VAL A 723 17.84 -8.69 10.24
CA VAL A 723 16.60 -8.67 11.04
C VAL A 723 15.44 -8.40 10.10
N GLY A 724 14.51 -9.35 9.98
CA GLY A 724 13.45 -9.28 8.97
C GLY A 724 14.05 -9.22 7.55
N THR A 725 13.85 -8.11 6.85
CA THR A 725 14.40 -7.86 5.50
C THR A 725 15.60 -6.90 5.46
N VAL A 726 15.98 -6.27 6.57
CA VAL A 726 17.13 -5.34 6.64
C VAL A 726 18.40 -6.09 7.02
N SER A 727 19.50 -5.78 6.34
CA SER A 727 20.82 -6.37 6.60
C SER A 727 21.89 -5.29 6.69
N GLU A 728 22.76 -5.38 7.69
CA GLU A 728 23.84 -4.41 7.93
C GLU A 728 25.15 -5.12 8.29
N ASP A 729 26.26 -4.51 7.89
CA ASP A 729 27.60 -5.07 8.02
C ASP A 729 28.39 -4.40 9.16
N PHE A 730 29.07 -5.22 9.95
CA PHE A 730 30.16 -4.82 10.82
C PHE A 730 31.48 -5.30 10.22
N THR A 731 32.36 -4.37 9.86
CA THR A 731 33.65 -4.64 9.22
C THR A 731 34.81 -4.35 10.17
N VAL A 732 35.82 -5.23 10.14
CA VAL A 732 37.04 -5.11 10.93
C VAL A 732 38.25 -5.28 10.01
N THR A 733 39.05 -4.22 9.86
CA THR A 733 40.27 -4.19 9.06
C THR A 733 41.50 -4.19 9.96
N THR A 734 42.37 -5.19 9.78
CA THR A 734 43.57 -5.34 10.58
C THR A 734 44.62 -4.27 10.30
N LYS A 735 45.37 -3.90 11.34
CA LYS A 735 46.53 -3.05 11.22
C LYS A 735 47.57 -3.69 10.32
N PHE A 736 48.40 -2.84 9.74
CA PHE A 736 49.58 -3.33 9.06
C PHE A 736 50.56 -3.97 10.07
N VAL A 737 50.89 -5.26 9.90
CA VAL A 737 51.84 -5.98 10.76
C VAL A 737 53.05 -6.43 9.95
N ALA A 738 54.17 -5.76 10.18
CA ALA A 738 55.44 -6.01 9.49
C ALA A 738 56.12 -7.36 9.83
N ASN A 739 55.59 -8.15 10.77
CA ASN A 739 56.24 -9.36 11.32
C ASN A 739 55.97 -10.69 10.58
N GLN A 740 55.30 -10.70 9.42
CA GLN A 740 55.21 -11.91 8.56
C GLN A 740 56.36 -12.06 7.54
N MET A 741 57.46 -11.30 7.70
CA MET A 741 58.72 -11.46 6.94
C MET A 741 59.87 -12.01 7.81
N THR A 742 59.59 -12.81 8.86
CA THR A 742 60.65 -13.48 9.66
C THR A 742 61.17 -14.77 9.02
N SER A 743 61.43 -14.80 7.71
CA SER A 743 62.20 -15.92 7.12
C SER A 743 63.26 -15.56 6.08
N TYR A 744 63.47 -14.28 5.71
CA TYR A 744 64.64 -13.91 4.90
C TYR A 744 65.20 -12.56 5.37
N ALA A 745 66.46 -12.58 5.81
CA ALA A 745 67.18 -11.47 6.44
C ALA A 745 67.62 -10.39 5.42
N ALA A 746 67.67 -9.11 5.83
CA ALA A 746 68.92 -8.33 6.06
C ALA A 746 68.70 -6.79 6.15
N THR A 747 69.59 -6.05 6.84
CA THR A 747 69.44 -4.65 7.35
C THR A 747 70.67 -3.80 6.99
N LEU A 748 70.62 -2.60 6.39
CA LEU A 748 71.80 -1.67 6.23
C LEU A 748 71.70 -0.52 7.26
N GLY A 749 72.89 0.05 7.52
CA GLY A 749 73.22 1.49 7.66
C GLY A 749 74.26 1.92 6.60
N TRP A 750 74.53 3.21 6.41
CA TRP A 750 75.72 3.69 5.65
C TRP A 750 77.02 3.36 6.40
N TRP A 751 78.10 3.03 5.68
CA TRP A 751 79.36 2.53 6.24
C TRP A 751 80.42 3.64 6.43
N ASP A 752 80.82 3.90 7.68
CA ASP A 752 82.20 4.23 8.10
C ASP A 752 82.54 3.34 9.33
N TYR A 753 83.60 2.54 9.22
CA TYR A 753 83.90 1.38 10.08
C TYR A 753 84.70 1.71 11.35
N THR A 754 84.77 2.96 11.78
CA THR A 754 85.63 3.30 12.94
C THR A 754 84.93 3.78 14.21
N ARG A 755 83.61 4.08 14.22
CA ARG A 755 82.87 4.49 15.44
C ARG A 755 81.37 4.09 15.43
N PRO A 756 80.98 2.95 16.03
CA PRO A 756 79.59 2.45 16.01
C PRO A 756 78.63 3.03 17.08
N GLN A 757 79.10 3.98 17.89
CA GLN A 757 78.40 4.43 19.11
C GLN A 757 77.79 5.85 19.01
N ASP A 758 77.88 6.49 17.83
CA ASP A 758 77.43 7.87 17.60
C ASP A 758 76.08 7.95 16.84
N MET A 759 75.26 6.89 16.80
CA MET A 759 73.92 6.91 16.18
C MET A 759 72.79 6.66 17.20
N THR A 760 72.14 7.73 17.66
CA THR A 760 70.84 7.68 18.40
C THR A 760 69.64 7.72 17.44
N ALA A 761 68.50 7.19 17.91
CA ALA A 761 67.28 6.88 17.14
C ALA A 761 66.46 8.05 16.52
N GLY A 762 67.10 9.10 16.01
CA GLY A 762 66.44 10.36 15.59
C GLY A 762 66.05 10.53 14.13
N ASP A 763 66.71 9.88 13.16
CA ASP A 763 66.76 10.42 11.78
C ASP A 763 66.20 9.50 10.67
N GLY A 764 65.11 8.77 10.91
CA GLY A 764 64.10 8.40 9.90
C GLY A 764 64.46 7.62 8.62
N GLY A 765 65.67 7.09 8.42
CA GLY A 765 66.05 6.33 7.22
C GLY A 765 66.50 4.89 7.52
N ALA A 766 65.85 3.89 6.91
CA ALA A 766 66.29 2.50 6.92
C ALA A 766 67.30 2.28 5.80
N VAL A 767 68.29 1.44 6.05
CA VAL A 767 69.22 0.97 5.03
C VAL A 767 69.01 -0.61 5.00
N VAL A 768 69.35 -1.36 3.92
CA VAL A 768 69.26 -2.84 3.61
C VAL A 768 70.59 -3.62 3.29
N GLN A 769 71.33 -4.32 4.20
CA GLN A 769 72.73 -4.83 3.98
C GLN A 769 72.74 -6.33 3.82
N GLY A 770 72.95 -6.77 2.58
CA GLY A 770 73.33 -8.15 2.28
C GLY A 770 74.85 -8.37 2.38
N ASP A 771 75.24 -9.64 2.41
CA ASP A 771 76.61 -10.13 2.68
C ASP A 771 77.68 -9.74 1.64
N SER A 772 77.34 -9.07 0.54
CA SER A 772 78.29 -8.35 -0.31
C SER A 772 77.61 -7.36 -1.26
N ASP A 773 77.78 -6.06 -0.98
CA ASP A 773 77.44 -4.84 -1.75
C ASP A 773 76.00 -4.28 -1.79
N THR A 774 75.96 -2.95 -1.76
CA THR A 774 74.91 -2.03 -1.28
C THR A 774 73.90 -1.59 -2.36
N VAL A 775 72.60 -1.58 -2.02
CA VAL A 775 71.57 -0.76 -2.71
C VAL A 775 71.34 0.52 -1.89
N ALA A 776 71.64 1.68 -2.46
CA ALA A 776 71.39 2.98 -1.81
C ALA A 776 70.10 3.58 -2.35
N LEU A 777 69.09 3.70 -1.48
CA LEU A 777 67.88 4.51 -1.70
C LEU A 777 68.11 5.86 -1.01
N VAL A 778 67.89 6.98 -1.70
CA VAL A 778 68.15 8.32 -1.17
C VAL A 778 66.85 8.91 -0.63
N PRO A 779 66.65 9.07 0.69
CA PRO A 779 65.42 9.64 1.22
C PRO A 779 65.35 11.15 0.95
N ASN A 780 64.20 11.61 0.49
CA ASN A 780 63.84 13.03 0.41
C ASN A 780 62.92 13.40 1.58
N GLN A 781 63.51 13.75 2.74
CA GLN A 781 63.00 14.70 3.76
C GLN A 781 63.66 14.43 5.12
N MET A 782 64.25 15.46 5.73
CA MET A 782 64.44 15.54 7.18
C MET A 782 64.20 16.98 7.67
N PRO A 783 63.54 17.19 8.82
CA PRO A 783 63.52 18.48 9.51
C PRO A 783 64.66 18.60 10.55
N GLY A 784 65.56 19.57 10.34
CA GLY A 784 66.11 20.45 11.39
C GLY A 784 67.14 19.93 12.43
N GLY A 785 68.44 19.99 12.08
CA GLY A 785 69.61 20.20 12.96
C GLY A 785 70.29 18.92 13.47
N LEU A 786 71.60 18.66 13.37
CA LEU A 786 72.81 19.46 13.12
C LEU A 786 73.91 18.47 12.66
N PHE A 787 74.61 18.71 11.55
CA PHE A 787 76.09 18.63 11.46
C PHE A 787 76.58 19.36 10.20
N ASP A 788 77.61 20.17 10.40
CA ASP A 788 78.24 21.12 9.48
C ASP A 788 79.36 20.41 8.70
N LEU A 789 79.44 20.58 7.37
CA LEU A 789 80.65 20.31 6.60
C LEU A 789 80.89 21.45 5.60
N GLU A 790 81.57 22.47 6.14
CA GLU A 790 82.44 23.49 5.53
C GLU A 790 82.14 23.95 4.10
N GLN A 791 81.18 24.87 3.99
CA GLN A 791 81.20 25.95 3.01
C GLN A 791 81.15 27.29 3.78
N THR A 792 82.19 28.10 3.65
CA THR A 792 82.44 29.28 4.50
C THR A 792 81.57 30.49 4.16
N ASP A 793 80.84 30.47 3.04
CA ASP A 793 79.85 31.50 2.69
C ASP A 793 78.42 31.00 2.95
N PRO A 794 77.69 31.58 3.92
CA PRO A 794 76.32 31.21 4.25
C PRO A 794 75.32 31.36 3.10
N ALA A 795 75.59 32.24 2.12
CA ALA A 795 74.69 32.49 1.00
C ALA A 795 74.74 31.41 -0.10
N LEU A 796 75.75 30.51 -0.04
CA LEU A 796 75.96 29.45 -1.02
C LEU A 796 75.67 28.05 -0.45
N ARG A 797 75.11 27.96 0.76
CA ARG A 797 74.61 26.70 1.32
C ARG A 797 73.28 26.33 0.62
N PRO A 798 73.07 25.07 0.19
CA PRO A 798 71.83 24.68 -0.49
C PRO A 798 70.61 24.89 0.41
N ILE A 799 69.46 25.24 -0.17
CA ILE A 799 68.18 25.34 0.53
C ILE A 799 67.50 23.96 0.45
N TYR A 800 67.21 23.34 1.60
CA TYR A 800 67.06 21.88 1.75
C TYR A 800 65.62 21.32 1.85
N ASP A 801 64.58 22.07 1.49
CA ASP A 801 63.16 21.65 1.52
C ASP A 801 62.57 21.30 0.13
N LYS A 802 63.41 21.24 -0.91
CA LYS A 802 63.08 20.69 -2.23
C LYS A 802 64.32 19.94 -2.70
N GLY A 803 64.33 18.62 -2.64
CA GLY A 803 65.56 17.87 -2.90
C GLY A 803 66.22 18.17 -4.23
N ILE A 804 67.52 17.86 -4.27
CA ILE A 804 68.55 18.32 -5.20
C ILE A 804 68.04 19.24 -6.33
N TYR A 805 67.96 20.54 -6.04
CA TYR A 805 67.71 21.57 -7.03
C TYR A 805 68.99 21.91 -7.81
N HIS A 806 68.89 21.99 -9.14
CA HIS A 806 69.90 22.61 -9.97
C HIS A 806 69.91 24.13 -9.71
N ASP A 807 71.05 24.69 -9.32
CA ASP A 807 71.27 26.15 -9.27
C ASP A 807 71.58 26.66 -10.69
N PRO A 808 70.71 27.46 -11.31
CA PRO A 808 70.91 27.94 -12.68
C PRO A 808 72.02 29.01 -12.80
N VAL A 809 72.63 29.47 -11.71
CA VAL A 809 73.61 30.57 -11.74
C VAL A 809 75.07 30.08 -11.68
N LEU A 810 75.35 28.86 -11.20
CA LEU A 810 76.72 28.36 -10.99
C LEU A 810 76.92 26.89 -11.43
N THR A 811 77.10 26.71 -12.74
CA THR A 811 77.62 25.51 -13.48
C THR A 811 76.72 24.29 -13.71
N ASP A 812 76.74 23.80 -14.96
CA ASP A 812 75.84 22.81 -15.59
C ASP A 812 76.02 21.34 -15.16
N ARG A 813 76.34 21.08 -13.88
CA ARG A 813 76.82 19.75 -13.47
C ARG A 813 76.23 19.28 -12.14
N LEU A 814 75.47 18.17 -12.20
CA LEU A 814 75.23 17.33 -11.03
C LEU A 814 76.50 16.49 -10.76
N THR A 815 77.36 16.95 -9.86
CA THR A 815 78.59 16.22 -9.49
C THR A 815 78.35 15.45 -8.20
N MET A 816 78.28 14.11 -8.28
CA MET A 816 78.25 13.24 -7.11
C MET A 816 79.68 12.76 -6.81
N PRO A 817 80.38 13.28 -5.79
CA PRO A 817 81.69 12.76 -5.42
C PRO A 817 81.51 11.37 -4.80
N LEU A 818 82.18 10.36 -5.37
CA LEU A 818 82.22 8.99 -4.85
C LEU A 818 83.66 8.64 -4.47
N SER A 819 83.84 7.90 -3.36
CA SER A 819 85.14 7.49 -2.85
C SER A 819 85.91 6.58 -3.82
N THR A 820 87.16 6.25 -3.48
CA THR A 820 88.16 5.64 -4.38
C THR A 820 87.90 4.17 -4.78
N SER A 821 86.87 3.51 -4.26
CA SER A 821 86.48 2.13 -4.58
C SER A 821 85.08 2.08 -5.21
N LYS A 822 84.98 1.69 -6.49
CA LYS A 822 83.77 1.90 -7.32
C LYS A 822 83.41 0.64 -8.16
N PRO A 823 82.12 0.27 -8.30
CA PRO A 823 81.71 -0.90 -9.09
C PRO A 823 81.88 -0.67 -10.59
N GLY A 824 82.36 -1.70 -11.31
CA GLY A 824 82.60 -1.62 -12.76
C GLY A 824 81.35 -1.76 -13.62
N ASN A 825 80.20 -2.13 -13.04
CA ASN A 825 78.97 -2.50 -13.76
C ASN A 825 77.71 -2.16 -12.94
N ALA A 826 77.44 -0.87 -12.70
CA ALA A 826 76.28 -0.43 -11.93
C ALA A 826 75.04 -0.13 -12.82
N THR A 827 73.85 -0.23 -12.25
CA THR A 827 72.59 0.28 -12.81
C THR A 827 72.07 1.43 -11.96
N LEU A 828 71.65 2.52 -12.60
CA LEU A 828 71.10 3.70 -11.95
C LEU A 828 69.62 3.85 -12.30
N VAL A 829 68.77 4.20 -11.34
CA VAL A 829 67.34 4.44 -11.56
C VAL A 829 67.00 5.88 -11.19
N PHE A 830 66.41 6.62 -12.12
CA PHE A 830 66.03 8.03 -11.94
C PHE A 830 64.54 8.26 -12.18
N VAL A 831 64.01 9.32 -11.59
CA VAL A 831 62.73 9.93 -11.97
C VAL A 831 62.97 11.36 -12.46
N GLN A 832 62.33 11.71 -13.59
CA GLN A 832 62.45 13.02 -14.21
C GLN A 832 61.07 13.62 -14.55
N LYS A 833 60.92 14.94 -14.34
CA LYS A 833 59.84 15.78 -14.91
C LYS A 833 60.42 17.01 -15.62
N SER A 834 59.93 17.31 -16.82
CA SER A 834 60.26 18.54 -17.55
C SER A 834 59.01 19.37 -17.83
N GLY A 835 59.12 20.70 -17.69
CA GLY A 835 58.04 21.64 -18.00
C GLY A 835 57.86 21.98 -19.49
N ARG A 836 58.68 21.45 -20.43
CA ARG A 836 58.57 21.70 -21.89
C ARG A 836 58.87 20.46 -22.76
N ALA A 837 58.30 20.45 -23.97
CA ALA A 837 58.13 19.25 -24.81
C ALA A 837 59.30 19.00 -25.77
N ASP A 838 60.11 20.03 -26.05
CA ASP A 838 61.02 20.05 -27.20
C ASP A 838 62.49 19.90 -26.80
N THR A 839 62.77 19.29 -25.65
CA THR A 839 64.11 19.32 -25.05
C THR A 839 64.70 17.93 -24.88
N ASP A 840 65.84 17.70 -25.53
CA ASP A 840 66.65 16.50 -25.39
C ASP A 840 67.31 16.44 -24.00
N LEU A 841 67.11 15.31 -23.30
CA LEU A 841 67.94 14.93 -22.15
C LEU A 841 69.32 14.49 -22.65
N PHE A 842 70.40 15.17 -22.25
CA PHE A 842 71.77 14.72 -22.49
C PHE A 842 72.33 14.06 -21.24
N VAL A 843 72.80 12.81 -21.38
CA VAL A 843 73.62 12.16 -20.37
C VAL A 843 74.98 11.83 -20.97
N ASN A 844 76.03 12.47 -20.46
CA ASN A 844 77.40 12.28 -20.95
C ASN A 844 78.16 11.33 -20.00
N PHE A 845 78.65 10.21 -20.53
CA PHE A 845 79.39 9.19 -19.78
C PHE A 845 80.85 9.14 -20.21
N ALA A 846 81.77 8.87 -19.28
CA ALA A 846 83.20 8.77 -19.54
C ALA A 846 83.61 7.48 -20.32
N SER A 847 82.74 6.47 -20.39
CA SER A 847 82.99 5.18 -21.08
C SER A 847 81.71 4.59 -21.70
N SER A 848 81.85 3.60 -22.59
CA SER A 848 80.76 2.92 -23.30
C SER A 848 79.77 2.26 -22.32
N THR A 849 78.50 2.69 -22.33
CA THR A 849 77.45 2.33 -21.36
C THR A 849 76.15 2.00 -22.11
N ARG A 850 75.33 1.04 -21.66
CA ARG A 850 74.04 0.67 -22.32
C ARG A 850 72.86 1.33 -21.61
N VAL A 851 72.02 2.10 -22.28
CA VAL A 851 70.89 2.79 -21.63
C VAL A 851 69.54 2.18 -22.00
N ARG A 852 68.62 2.05 -21.03
CA ARG A 852 67.23 1.61 -21.26
C ARG A 852 66.24 2.62 -20.68
N ALA A 853 65.65 3.46 -21.52
CA ALA A 853 64.46 4.22 -21.12
C ALA A 853 63.23 3.32 -21.19
N GLN A 854 62.43 3.26 -20.13
CA GLN A 854 61.18 2.50 -20.10
C GLN A 854 60.05 3.49 -19.80
N SER A 855 59.34 3.95 -20.84
CA SER A 855 58.11 4.72 -20.65
C SER A 855 56.96 4.14 -21.48
N GLY A 856 55.76 4.20 -20.92
CA GLY A 856 54.50 3.72 -21.50
C GLY A 856 53.92 4.59 -22.61
N ASN A 857 54.73 5.36 -23.36
CA ASN A 857 54.29 5.94 -24.63
C ASN A 857 55.46 6.29 -25.55
N SER A 858 55.29 5.94 -26.83
CA SER A 858 56.28 5.92 -27.92
C SER A 858 57.04 7.24 -28.12
N ALA A 859 58.35 7.27 -27.84
CA ALA A 859 59.25 8.34 -28.26
C ALA A 859 60.48 7.76 -28.96
N ALA A 860 60.81 8.29 -30.14
CA ALA A 860 61.94 7.86 -30.95
C ALA A 860 63.28 8.29 -30.32
N VAL A 861 64.22 7.35 -30.23
CA VAL A 861 65.59 7.60 -29.74
C VAL A 861 66.57 7.42 -30.90
N SER A 862 67.51 8.35 -31.08
CA SER A 862 68.59 8.28 -32.09
C SER A 862 69.93 8.64 -31.43
N PRO A 863 71.09 7.99 -31.75
CA PRO A 863 71.41 7.20 -32.95
C PRO A 863 71.50 5.67 -32.68
N PRO A 864 71.79 4.79 -33.67
CA PRO A 864 70.79 3.94 -34.31
C PRO A 864 71.13 2.45 -34.16
N THR A 865 70.64 1.79 -33.12
CA THR A 865 70.23 0.38 -33.17
C THR A 865 69.42 0.12 -31.91
N SER A 866 68.09 0.14 -32.02
CA SER A 866 67.23 -0.46 -31.01
C SER A 866 67.04 -1.93 -31.33
N VAL A 867 67.29 -2.80 -30.36
CA VAL A 867 66.83 -4.20 -30.39
C VAL A 867 65.93 -4.35 -29.17
N ASN A 868 64.64 -4.64 -29.37
CA ASN A 868 63.62 -4.76 -28.30
C ASN A 868 63.46 -3.51 -27.41
N GLY A 869 63.44 -2.30 -28.00
CA GLY A 869 63.25 -1.06 -27.23
C GLY A 869 64.47 -0.62 -26.42
N VAL A 870 65.62 -1.29 -26.56
CA VAL A 870 66.88 -0.97 -25.89
C VAL A 870 67.79 -0.18 -26.82
N VAL A 871 68.23 1.02 -26.42
CA VAL A 871 69.11 1.87 -27.23
C VAL A 871 70.56 1.69 -26.77
N GLN A 872 71.43 1.15 -27.63
CA GLN A 872 72.86 1.07 -27.34
C GLN A 872 73.59 2.30 -27.88
N ALA A 873 74.06 3.18 -27.00
CA ALA A 873 74.91 4.31 -27.37
C ALA A 873 76.38 3.99 -27.06
N THR A 874 77.22 3.89 -28.10
CA THR A 874 78.67 3.72 -27.92
C THR A 874 79.34 5.09 -27.94
N ARG A 875 79.56 5.68 -26.75
CA ARG A 875 80.13 7.02 -26.51
C ARG A 875 79.42 8.18 -27.23
N GLY A 876 78.76 9.04 -26.44
CA GLY A 876 78.20 10.30 -26.91
C GLY A 876 76.68 10.35 -26.79
N ASN A 877 76.20 11.47 -26.24
CA ASN A 877 74.84 12.00 -26.15
C ASN A 877 73.70 11.02 -26.46
N LEU A 878 73.06 10.51 -25.40
CA LEU A 878 71.67 10.08 -25.50
C LEU A 878 70.80 11.34 -25.67
N SER A 879 69.83 11.34 -26.58
CA SER A 879 68.77 12.36 -26.70
C SER A 879 67.45 11.60 -26.68
N THR A 880 66.58 11.94 -25.74
CA THR A 880 65.21 11.44 -25.70
C THR A 880 64.25 12.62 -25.74
N ALA A 881 63.34 12.64 -26.72
CA ALA A 881 62.21 13.56 -26.72
C ALA A 881 61.22 13.10 -25.64
N ILE A 882 61.00 13.90 -24.60
CA ILE A 882 60.14 13.55 -23.46
C ILE A 882 58.92 14.47 -23.46
N SER A 883 57.72 13.91 -23.25
CA SER A 883 56.47 14.67 -23.17
C SER A 883 56.43 15.61 -21.96
N THR A 884 55.88 16.81 -22.16
CA THR A 884 55.69 17.83 -21.11
C THR A 884 54.93 17.32 -19.90
N ASN A 885 55.41 17.70 -18.71
CA ASN A 885 54.72 17.57 -17.43
C ASN A 885 54.40 16.15 -16.95
N THR A 886 54.94 15.11 -17.59
CA THR A 886 54.79 13.72 -17.11
C THR A 886 56.05 13.26 -16.39
N ALA A 887 55.91 12.51 -15.29
CA ALA A 887 57.02 11.84 -14.63
C ALA A 887 57.49 10.65 -15.46
N ASN A 888 58.79 10.52 -15.66
CA ASN A 888 59.37 9.40 -16.38
C ASN A 888 60.40 8.68 -15.51
N VAL A 889 60.33 7.34 -15.47
CA VAL A 889 61.32 6.49 -14.81
C VAL A 889 62.40 6.12 -15.84
N ILE A 890 63.66 6.34 -15.50
CA ILE A 890 64.80 6.14 -16.41
C ILE A 890 65.77 5.16 -15.75
N VAL A 891 66.09 4.07 -16.45
CA VAL A 891 67.02 3.05 -15.97
C VAL A 891 68.29 3.03 -16.84
N ILE A 892 69.45 3.19 -16.23
CA ILE A 892 70.74 3.27 -16.93
C ILE A 892 71.57 2.08 -16.50
N ASP A 893 71.77 1.10 -17.39
CA ASP A 893 72.48 -0.14 -17.10
C ASP A 893 73.99 -0.07 -17.42
N GLY A 894 74.80 -0.77 -16.63
CA GLY A 894 76.20 -1.05 -16.95
C GLY A 894 77.14 0.15 -16.92
N VAL A 895 76.89 1.07 -16.00
CA VAL A 895 77.74 2.22 -15.71
C VAL A 895 79.03 1.73 -15.04
N ASN A 896 80.17 1.91 -15.72
CA ASN A 896 81.47 1.67 -15.11
C ASN A 896 81.87 2.86 -14.24
N MET A 897 81.75 2.68 -12.92
CA MET A 897 82.02 3.74 -11.98
C MET A 897 83.52 3.92 -11.72
N GLY A 898 84.35 2.90 -11.99
CA GLY A 898 85.80 2.92 -11.78
C GLY A 898 86.55 4.05 -12.53
N SER A 899 86.09 4.40 -13.73
CA SER A 899 86.63 5.51 -14.55
C SER A 899 85.78 6.80 -14.49
N TRP A 900 84.85 6.88 -13.54
CA TRP A 900 83.82 7.91 -13.51
C TRP A 900 84.36 9.19 -12.85
N GLY A 901 84.61 10.20 -13.68
CA GLY A 901 84.96 11.57 -13.27
C GLY A 901 83.76 12.51 -13.10
N GLY A 902 82.53 11.98 -13.19
CA GLY A 902 81.27 12.71 -13.08
C GLY A 902 80.30 12.40 -14.22
N MET A 903 79.00 12.55 -13.96
CA MET A 903 77.93 12.47 -14.96
C MET A 903 77.36 13.86 -15.18
N ASN A 904 77.29 14.29 -16.44
CA ASN A 904 76.62 15.53 -16.78
C ASN A 904 75.22 15.19 -17.30
N VAL A 905 74.21 15.58 -16.54
CA VAL A 905 72.79 15.54 -16.95
C VAL A 905 72.38 16.97 -17.25
N GLY A 906 72.06 17.28 -18.51
CA GLY A 906 71.72 18.64 -18.92
C GLY A 906 70.95 18.69 -20.24
N GLY A 907 70.41 19.85 -20.58
CA GLY A 907 69.75 20.11 -21.86
C GLY A 907 70.59 21.02 -22.76
N ASN A 908 70.40 20.94 -24.08
CA ASN A 908 71.18 21.72 -25.05
C ASN A 908 70.85 23.22 -25.08
N THR A 909 69.78 23.65 -24.41
CA THR A 909 69.31 25.04 -24.43
C THR A 909 69.34 25.65 -23.03
N SER A 910 69.68 26.94 -22.95
CA SER A 910 69.70 27.70 -21.70
C SER A 910 68.35 27.69 -20.97
N ALA A 911 67.24 27.51 -21.69
CA ALA A 911 65.89 27.43 -21.14
C ALA A 911 65.55 26.09 -20.45
N TYR A 912 66.23 24.99 -20.79
CA TYR A 912 66.04 23.71 -20.08
C TYR A 912 66.59 23.75 -18.65
N ARG A 913 67.64 24.54 -18.46
CA ARG A 913 68.39 24.65 -17.20
C ARG A 913 67.57 25.23 -16.05
N THR A 914 66.39 25.79 -16.32
CA THR A 914 65.54 26.46 -15.33
C THR A 914 64.25 25.70 -14.98
N SER A 915 63.92 24.58 -15.63
CA SER A 915 62.58 23.95 -15.48
C SER A 915 62.55 22.42 -15.37
N ALA A 916 63.69 21.73 -15.47
CA ALA A 916 63.77 20.28 -15.32
C ALA A 916 64.17 19.87 -13.89
N GLN A 917 63.51 18.84 -13.35
CA GLN A 917 63.82 18.25 -12.04
C GLN A 917 64.21 16.77 -12.18
N TYR A 918 65.24 16.35 -11.45
CA TYR A 918 65.82 15.00 -11.50
C TYR A 918 66.05 14.44 -10.12
N TRP A 919 65.74 13.15 -9.96
CA TRP A 919 65.89 12.44 -8.71
C TRP A 919 66.52 11.08 -8.95
N LEU A 920 67.64 10.80 -8.30
CA LEU A 920 68.23 9.48 -8.26
C LEU A 920 67.49 8.65 -7.21
N VAL A 921 66.79 7.62 -7.66
CA VAL A 921 66.01 6.70 -6.81
C VAL A 921 66.91 5.61 -6.26
N ALA A 922 67.77 5.03 -7.10
CA ALA A 922 68.65 3.94 -6.68
C ALA A 922 69.95 3.85 -7.50
N MET A 923 71.01 3.36 -6.83
CA MET A 923 72.23 2.84 -7.46
C MET A 923 72.37 1.37 -7.12
N LEU A 924 72.47 0.51 -8.13
CA LEU A 924 72.44 -0.95 -8.01
C LEU A 924 73.72 -1.54 -8.63
N ASN A 925 74.38 -2.50 -7.99
CA ASN A 925 75.43 -3.27 -8.65
C ASN A 925 74.79 -4.39 -9.48
N LYS A 926 75.01 -4.43 -10.79
CA LYS A 926 74.36 -5.41 -11.67
C LYS A 926 74.90 -6.82 -11.50
N ASP A 927 76.12 -6.92 -10.99
CA ASP A 927 76.74 -8.21 -10.71
C ASP A 927 76.32 -8.74 -9.33
N ALA A 928 75.49 -8.00 -8.58
CA ALA A 928 74.92 -8.48 -7.33
C ALA A 928 73.85 -9.56 -7.58
N PRO A 929 73.81 -10.63 -6.77
CA PRO A 929 72.84 -11.72 -6.94
C PRO A 929 71.39 -11.25 -6.89
N ASP A 930 71.11 -10.22 -6.08
CA ASP A 930 69.75 -9.71 -5.81
C ASP A 930 69.35 -8.56 -6.73
N TYR A 931 70.13 -8.33 -7.79
CA TYR A 931 69.94 -7.22 -8.73
C TYR A 931 68.53 -7.15 -9.31
N ALA A 932 67.94 -8.29 -9.67
CA ALA A 932 66.63 -8.35 -10.32
C ALA A 932 65.51 -7.85 -9.39
N ASP A 933 65.56 -8.23 -8.12
CA ASP A 933 64.55 -7.88 -7.12
C ASP A 933 64.71 -6.41 -6.68
N ALA A 934 65.95 -5.97 -6.47
CA ALA A 934 66.25 -4.57 -6.17
C ALA A 934 65.82 -3.63 -7.30
N LEU A 935 66.00 -4.04 -8.56
CA LEU A 935 65.54 -3.27 -9.71
C LEU A 935 64.01 -3.20 -9.80
N ALA A 936 63.32 -4.30 -9.55
CA ALA A 936 61.85 -4.33 -9.55
C ALA A 936 61.25 -3.43 -8.47
N TYR A 937 61.82 -3.46 -7.26
CA TYR A 937 61.38 -2.58 -6.17
C TYR A 937 61.63 -1.09 -6.47
N ALA A 938 62.82 -0.75 -6.96
CA ALA A 938 63.19 0.64 -7.26
C ALA A 938 62.38 1.25 -8.42
N THR A 939 61.94 0.43 -9.37
CA THR A 939 61.16 0.89 -10.54
C THR A 939 59.64 0.81 -10.34
N GLY A 940 59.16 -0.02 -9.40
CA GLY A 940 57.75 -0.19 -9.05
C GLY A 940 57.33 0.74 -7.92
N THR A 941 57.55 0.32 -6.68
CA THR A 941 56.89 0.92 -5.50
C THR A 941 57.46 2.29 -5.11
N GLU A 942 58.79 2.45 -5.12
CA GLU A 942 59.40 3.72 -4.72
C GLU A 942 59.28 4.79 -5.81
N ALA A 943 59.43 4.39 -7.08
CA ALA A 943 59.17 5.29 -8.21
C ALA A 943 57.74 5.82 -8.20
N LEU A 944 56.73 4.97 -7.92
CA LEU A 944 55.32 5.37 -7.81
C LEU A 944 55.07 6.29 -6.61
N ARG A 945 55.72 6.05 -5.46
CA ARG A 945 55.66 6.95 -4.30
C ARG A 945 56.27 8.32 -4.61
N GLN A 946 57.42 8.38 -5.26
CA GLN A 946 58.05 9.65 -5.63
C GLN A 946 57.23 10.41 -6.69
N ILE A 947 56.57 9.70 -7.62
CA ILE A 947 55.58 10.30 -8.53
C ILE A 947 54.44 10.96 -7.74
N ALA A 948 53.87 10.27 -6.74
CA ALA A 948 52.80 10.83 -5.92
C ALA A 948 53.25 12.03 -5.06
N VAL A 949 54.45 11.96 -4.45
CA VAL A 949 55.00 13.01 -3.57
C VAL A 949 55.36 14.29 -4.35
N LEU A 950 55.80 14.16 -5.60
CA LEU A 950 56.10 15.31 -6.46
C LEU A 950 54.86 16.00 -7.05
N GLY A 951 53.64 15.57 -6.67
CA GLY A 951 52.38 16.11 -7.18
C GLY A 951 52.26 15.96 -8.69
N LEU A 952 52.70 14.80 -9.20
CA LEU A 952 53.02 14.57 -10.59
C LEU A 952 51.92 13.84 -11.35
#